data_AF-A0A7J6UB36-F1
#
_entry.id   AF-A0A7J6UB36-F1
#
_cell.length_a   1.000
_cell.length_b   1.000
_cell.length_c   1.000
_cell.angle_alpha   90.00
_cell.angle_beta   90.00
_cell.angle_gamma   90.00
#
_symmetry.space_group_name_H-M   'P 1'
#
loop_
_entity.id
_entity.type
_entity.pdbx_description
1 polymer ?
#
loop_
_entity_poly.entity_id
_entity_poly.type
_entity_poly.pdbx_seq_one_letter_code
_entity_poly.pdbx_strand_id
1 'polypeptide(L)'
;MVGMLSSPTTAEVLHEVIGLLQELARVGAVRSVIREKGILSPSLVEATLTAADQRTLPRLFAFLQLGCATLDIVENLASSSLIKRSLALLTSPTTTDQQTTLRITGFLLELARDHRAASALKEEPHAREILSLLWRENAAVGRCAAIELIYALARPDPSFRRLLVDPDGDAPSALTSLVQLATEGSLSVQSHAAWLVSGLAACHGADIEYTSKLVAALSRLLTSEEATVLEHTLWGLTQVSLDDEEVVQRLVAVGVPAIVCNLRSGSHSDGLRCGRMRVVAHLATNMILKSDMVANTDILRISVETLASEDSSLKAAAATSVTSLARGAPNVGRELCRLGVASMLLSMAQLPDGAVAIKAIAELALVPEMVEEVMQSNAVAGLLSSAGRHLEDCKMRLSALSTESSSKAGSRAGVPLPSSTSACIEDETDFEFPLVGVTLVNRIAQVNRASREAVINSGGASVIVKAARCAPSDSQTMIEVVSSIGILGRDGGSELAQSGAIEILHTALHAGPGHAAVREKAERALEALSDELRDPGATRESANENGRVADMKQAGSRERRWNSEVRVLQGGDFYNLATMKTVQQGETRGSRGRPGERKGDSGFGSYQFTEEELPAGDIRLESQEQLWSERTSSSPIATCARAERKCYTVEREAQS
;
A
#
# COMPACT_ATOMS: atom_id res chain seq x y z
N MET A 1 23.86 42.31 27.12
CA MET A 1 23.11 41.80 25.97
C MET A 1 21.77 42.50 25.79
N VAL A 2 20.75 42.30 26.65
CA VAL A 2 19.44 43.00 26.50
C VAL A 2 19.60 44.52 26.42
N GLY A 3 20.31 45.14 27.38
CA GLY A 3 20.58 46.59 27.32
C GLY A 3 21.46 47.05 26.14
N MET A 4 22.18 46.15 25.48
CA MET A 4 22.93 46.48 24.25
C MET A 4 22.02 46.40 23.02
N LEU A 5 21.10 45.42 22.98
CA LEU A 5 20.08 45.27 21.93
C LEU A 5 19.03 46.39 21.99
N SER A 6 18.82 47.00 23.16
CA SER A 6 17.90 48.15 23.35
C SER A 6 18.50 49.51 22.93
N SER A 7 19.78 49.55 22.56
CA SER A 7 20.52 50.75 22.12
C SER A 7 20.82 50.63 20.62
N PRO A 8 20.88 51.73 19.83
CA PRO A 8 21.33 51.70 18.45
C PRO A 8 22.81 51.30 18.42
N THR A 9 23.05 50.00 18.44
CA THR A 9 24.37 49.38 18.43
C THR A 9 24.83 49.24 16.99
N THR A 10 26.13 49.35 16.77
CA THR A 10 26.74 49.10 15.46
C THR A 10 26.45 47.66 15.03
N ALA A 11 26.26 47.43 13.73
CA ALA A 11 25.97 46.11 13.16
C ALA A 11 26.96 45.01 13.63
N GLU A 12 28.21 45.40 13.90
CA GLU A 12 29.26 44.53 14.46
C GLU A 12 28.90 43.97 15.85
N VAL A 13 28.37 44.82 16.75
CA VAL A 13 27.96 44.40 18.09
C VAL A 13 26.77 43.45 18.01
N LEU A 14 25.81 43.75 17.13
CA LEU A 14 24.66 42.89 16.92
C LEU A 14 25.08 41.51 16.41
N HIS A 15 26.04 41.48 15.48
CA HIS A 15 26.59 40.26 14.91
C HIS A 15 27.27 39.36 15.97
N GLU A 16 28.07 39.93 16.88
CA GLU A 16 28.66 39.17 17.99
C GLU A 16 27.61 38.67 18.98
N VAL A 17 26.61 39.50 19.31
CA VAL A 17 25.52 39.13 20.22
C VAL A 17 24.71 37.97 19.66
N ILE A 18 24.37 37.97 18.37
CA ILE A 18 23.66 36.86 17.72
C ILE A 18 24.52 35.60 17.72
N GLY A 19 25.82 35.71 17.43
CA GLY A 19 26.74 34.56 17.46
C GLY A 19 26.80 33.92 18.85
N LEU A 20 26.91 34.73 19.91
CA LEU A 20 26.87 34.25 21.28
C LEU A 20 25.53 33.58 21.62
N LEU A 21 24.41 34.18 21.22
CA LEU A 21 23.08 33.62 21.45
C LEU A 21 22.89 32.26 20.74
N GLN A 22 23.44 32.08 19.55
CA GLN A 22 23.39 30.80 18.83
C GLN A 22 24.17 29.70 19.55
N GLU A 23 25.40 29.98 19.99
CA GLU A 23 26.19 29.00 20.76
C GLU A 23 25.54 28.68 22.10
N LEU A 24 25.00 29.69 22.76
CA LEU A 24 24.26 29.55 24.01
C LEU A 24 23.00 28.69 23.84
N ALA A 25 22.21 28.90 22.77
CA ALA A 25 21.03 28.11 22.49
C ALA A 25 21.35 26.62 22.21
N ARG A 26 22.53 26.30 21.67
CA ARG A 26 22.98 24.90 21.47
C ARG A 26 23.26 24.17 22.79
N VAL A 27 23.60 24.87 23.85
CA VAL A 27 23.99 24.28 25.15
C VAL A 27 22.78 23.98 26.05
N GLY A 28 21.54 24.25 25.60
CA GLY A 28 20.29 23.86 26.28
C GLY A 28 19.96 24.66 27.56
N ALA A 29 20.95 25.18 28.28
CA ALA A 29 20.80 25.95 29.52
C ALA A 29 20.08 27.30 29.36
N VAL A 30 19.75 27.69 28.13
CA VAL A 30 19.42 29.06 27.75
C VAL A 30 17.93 29.22 27.46
N ARG A 31 17.17 28.12 27.44
CA ARG A 31 15.71 28.17 27.24
C ARG A 31 14.98 28.98 28.29
N SER A 32 15.29 28.75 29.58
CA SER A 32 14.68 29.51 30.68
C SER A 32 15.07 30.98 30.62
N VAL A 33 16.34 31.29 30.34
CA VAL A 33 16.85 32.67 30.30
C VAL A 33 16.26 33.47 29.15
N ILE A 34 16.16 32.91 27.94
CA ILE A 34 15.55 33.60 26.80
C ILE A 34 14.08 33.90 27.07
N ARG A 35 13.35 32.94 27.66
CA ARG A 35 11.93 33.09 28.01
C ARG A 35 11.73 34.13 29.12
N GLU A 36 12.49 34.02 30.22
CA GLU A 36 12.37 34.88 31.39
C GLU A 36 12.81 36.32 31.12
N LYS A 37 13.81 36.51 30.25
CA LYS A 37 14.35 37.84 29.92
C LYS A 37 13.73 38.49 28.69
N GLY A 38 12.77 37.83 28.02
CA GLY A 38 12.09 38.37 26.85
C GLY A 38 13.05 38.72 25.70
N ILE A 39 14.13 37.97 25.53
CA ILE A 39 15.19 38.24 24.52
C ILE A 39 14.64 38.08 23.09
N LEU A 40 13.50 37.42 22.94
CA LEU A 40 12.78 37.25 21.67
C LEU A 40 11.41 37.93 21.70
N SER A 41 11.31 39.10 22.34
CA SER A 41 10.10 39.92 22.20
C SER A 41 9.94 40.38 20.74
N PRO A 42 8.70 40.45 20.21
CA PRO A 42 8.47 40.84 18.82
C PRO A 42 9.08 42.20 18.49
N SER A 43 9.00 43.16 19.42
CA SER A 43 9.56 44.50 19.25
C SER A 43 11.09 44.51 19.14
N LEU A 44 11.79 43.66 19.90
CA LEU A 44 13.24 43.56 19.80
C LEU A 44 13.67 42.85 18.52
N VAL A 45 12.95 41.80 18.10
CA VAL A 45 13.20 41.11 16.83
C VAL A 45 12.99 42.06 15.65
N GLU A 46 11.92 42.84 15.66
CA GLU A 46 11.63 43.84 14.61
C GLU A 46 12.68 44.96 14.56
N ALA A 47 13.09 45.49 15.72
CA ALA A 47 14.18 46.46 15.80
C ALA A 47 15.51 45.87 15.28
N THR A 48 15.78 44.60 15.64
CA THR A 48 16.98 43.89 15.21
C THR A 48 16.99 43.65 13.70
N LEU A 49 15.86 43.26 13.11
CA LEU A 49 15.72 43.09 11.66
C LEU A 49 15.83 44.40 10.89
N THR A 50 15.37 45.50 11.49
CA THR A 50 15.48 46.83 10.90
C THR A 50 16.94 47.31 10.89
N ALA A 51 17.71 46.95 11.92
CA ALA A 51 19.12 47.30 12.05
C ALA A 51 20.08 46.31 11.35
N ALA A 52 19.63 45.10 11.04
CA ALA A 52 20.46 44.06 10.42
C ALA A 52 20.84 44.41 8.98
N ASP A 53 22.13 44.35 8.68
CA ASP A 53 22.65 44.41 7.32
C ASP A 53 22.56 43.03 6.63
N GLN A 54 22.86 42.97 5.33
CA GLN A 54 22.83 41.73 4.56
C GLN A 54 23.72 40.61 5.14
N ARG A 55 24.81 40.97 5.85
CA ARG A 55 25.72 39.99 6.47
C ARG A 55 25.14 39.40 7.75
N THR A 56 24.32 40.17 8.47
CA THR A 56 23.75 39.78 9.76
C THR A 56 22.45 38.99 9.61
N LEU A 57 21.69 39.22 8.54
CA LEU A 57 20.40 38.56 8.28
C LEU A 57 20.45 37.02 8.35
N PRO A 58 21.38 36.29 7.69
CA PRO A 58 21.43 34.82 7.78
C PRO A 58 21.58 34.30 9.20
N ARG A 59 22.38 34.99 10.02
CA ARG A 59 22.61 34.59 11.41
C ARG A 59 21.39 34.87 12.27
N LEU A 60 20.75 36.02 12.05
CA LEU A 60 19.53 36.37 12.74
C LEU A 60 18.41 35.34 12.47
N PHE A 61 18.17 34.99 11.20
CA PHE A 61 17.16 33.99 10.86
C PHE A 61 17.53 32.58 11.33
N ALA A 62 18.82 32.19 11.33
CA ALA A 62 19.25 30.94 11.95
C ALA A 62 18.97 30.92 13.46
N PHE A 63 19.13 32.06 14.14
CA PHE A 63 18.80 32.19 15.56
C PHE A 63 17.29 32.13 15.80
N LEU A 64 16.49 32.81 14.97
CA LEU A 64 15.02 32.76 15.04
C LEU A 64 14.48 31.35 14.78
N GLN A 65 15.01 30.66 13.77
CA GLN A 65 14.66 29.27 13.45
C GLN A 65 14.93 28.35 14.65
N LEU A 66 16.10 28.47 15.27
CA LEU A 66 16.45 27.72 16.48
C LEU A 66 15.51 28.07 17.64
N GLY A 67 15.16 29.34 17.80
CA GLY A 67 14.21 29.81 18.80
C GLY A 67 12.80 29.21 18.61
N CYS A 68 12.26 29.23 17.40
CA CYS A 68 10.98 28.59 17.07
C CYS A 68 10.97 27.11 17.44
N ALA A 69 12.01 26.37 17.03
CA ALA A 69 12.09 24.94 17.27
C ALA A 69 12.26 24.55 18.75
N THR A 70 12.78 25.46 19.60
CA THR A 70 13.21 25.11 20.96
C THR A 70 12.48 25.82 22.09
N LEU A 71 11.85 26.97 21.84
CA LEU A 71 11.38 27.86 22.91
C LEU A 71 9.87 28.07 22.97
N ASP A 72 9.11 27.54 22.01
CA ASP A 72 7.65 27.69 21.96
C ASP A 72 7.24 29.18 22.03
N ILE A 73 7.97 30.00 21.27
CA ILE A 73 7.79 31.46 21.15
C ILE A 73 7.14 31.83 19.82
N VAL A 74 6.65 30.83 19.09
CA VAL A 74 6.13 31.01 17.73
C VAL A 74 5.01 32.05 17.72
N GLU A 75 4.13 32.06 18.73
CA GLU A 75 3.07 33.07 18.88
C GLU A 75 3.61 34.51 18.94
N ASN A 76 4.74 34.70 19.63
CA ASN A 76 5.36 36.03 19.76
C ASN A 76 6.06 36.45 18.46
N LEU A 77 6.52 35.49 17.66
CA LEU A 77 7.21 35.74 16.39
C LEU A 77 6.24 35.78 15.20
N ALA A 78 5.04 35.25 15.32
CA ALA A 78 4.01 35.26 14.29
C ALA A 78 3.35 36.65 14.10
N SER A 79 4.08 37.75 14.37
CA SER A 79 3.56 39.08 14.07
C SER A 79 3.48 39.27 12.56
N SER A 80 2.38 39.88 12.10
CA SER A 80 2.20 40.23 10.69
C SER A 80 3.36 41.08 10.15
N SER A 81 3.97 41.94 10.99
CA SER A 81 5.15 42.74 10.62
C SER A 81 6.38 41.89 10.30
N LEU A 82 6.67 40.88 11.13
CA LEU A 82 7.84 40.00 10.95
C LEU A 82 7.67 39.12 9.70
N ILE A 83 6.48 38.53 9.52
CA ILE A 83 6.15 37.75 8.33
C ILE A 83 6.29 38.61 7.07
N LYS A 84 5.63 39.77 7.03
CA LYS A 84 5.69 40.70 5.90
C LYS A 84 7.10 41.13 5.56
N ARG A 85 7.93 41.42 6.58
CA ARG A 85 9.34 41.81 6.36
C ARG A 85 10.18 40.64 5.83
N SER A 86 9.96 39.43 6.36
CA SER A 86 10.66 38.22 5.91
C SER A 86 10.33 37.91 4.45
N LEU A 87 9.06 38.02 4.08
CA LEU A 87 8.61 37.84 2.69
C LEU A 87 9.16 38.94 1.77
N ALA A 88 9.13 40.20 2.19
CA ALA A 88 9.72 41.30 1.42
C ALA A 88 11.24 41.13 1.20
N LEU A 89 11.95 40.52 2.16
CA LEU A 89 13.37 40.17 2.01
C LEU A 89 13.55 39.03 1.01
N LEU A 90 12.69 38.01 1.03
CA LEU A 90 12.74 36.91 0.05
C LEU A 90 12.44 37.37 -1.38
N THR A 91 11.53 38.32 -1.55
CA THR A 91 11.14 38.79 -2.89
C THR A 91 11.94 39.99 -3.39
N SER A 92 12.83 40.53 -2.56
CA SER A 92 13.74 41.59 -2.96
C SER A 92 14.74 41.08 -4.01
N PRO A 93 14.90 41.75 -5.16
CA PRO A 93 15.88 41.36 -6.18
C PRO A 93 17.33 41.46 -5.69
N THR A 94 17.57 42.14 -4.56
CA THR A 94 18.90 42.28 -3.96
C THR A 94 19.32 41.09 -3.10
N THR A 95 18.39 40.19 -2.78
CA THR A 95 18.67 38.99 -1.98
C THR A 95 19.27 37.93 -2.90
N THR A 96 20.55 38.12 -3.23
CA THR A 96 21.30 37.24 -4.12
C THR A 96 21.99 36.09 -3.38
N ASP A 97 22.08 36.19 -2.06
CA ASP A 97 22.73 35.17 -1.23
C ASP A 97 21.79 33.99 -0.95
N GLN A 98 22.11 32.84 -1.55
CA GLN A 98 21.39 31.58 -1.36
C GLN A 98 21.26 31.19 0.12
N GLN A 99 22.28 31.53 0.95
CA GLN A 99 22.25 31.23 2.37
C GLN A 99 21.21 32.08 3.10
N THR A 100 21.05 33.36 2.73
CA THR A 100 19.99 34.23 3.26
C THR A 100 18.61 33.67 2.92
N THR A 101 18.34 33.36 1.65
CA THR A 101 17.06 32.75 1.21
C THR A 101 16.74 31.50 2.01
N LEU A 102 17.69 30.56 2.11
CA LEU A 102 17.54 29.33 2.89
C LEU A 102 17.15 29.57 4.35
N ARG A 103 17.79 30.56 5.00
CA ARG A 103 17.53 30.85 6.41
C ARG A 103 16.17 31.50 6.61
N ILE A 104 15.77 32.41 5.72
CA ILE A 104 14.44 33.02 5.80
C ILE A 104 13.37 31.97 5.55
N THR A 105 13.49 31.17 4.49
CA THR A 105 12.50 30.12 4.18
C THR A 105 12.46 29.05 5.27
N GLY A 106 13.61 28.66 5.82
CA GLY A 106 13.68 27.75 6.96
C GLY A 106 12.98 28.31 8.21
N PHE A 107 13.12 29.60 8.50
CA PHE A 107 12.37 30.25 9.57
C PHE A 107 10.85 30.26 9.30
N LEU A 108 10.43 30.61 8.09
CA LEU A 108 9.01 30.59 7.71
C LEU A 108 8.43 29.17 7.76
N LEU A 109 9.22 28.15 7.43
CA LEU A 109 8.81 26.75 7.53
C LEU A 109 8.57 26.34 8.99
N GLU A 110 9.44 26.76 9.92
CA GLU A 110 9.19 26.53 11.36
C GLU A 110 7.94 27.27 11.85
N LEU A 111 7.67 28.47 11.36
CA LEU A 111 6.41 29.16 11.63
C LEU A 111 5.20 28.40 11.04
N ALA A 112 5.31 27.88 9.82
CA ALA A 112 4.23 27.15 9.16
C ALA A 112 3.85 25.82 9.87
N ARG A 113 4.75 25.28 10.70
CA ARG A 113 4.47 24.10 11.53
C ARG A 113 3.59 24.40 12.73
N ASP A 114 3.57 25.64 13.20
CA ASP A 114 2.66 26.08 14.27
C ASP A 114 1.31 26.49 13.69
N HIS A 115 0.20 25.99 14.24
CA HIS A 115 -1.13 26.23 13.68
C HIS A 115 -1.50 27.72 13.69
N ARG A 116 -1.12 28.50 14.70
CA ARG A 116 -1.50 29.92 14.82
C ARG A 116 -0.70 30.76 13.84
N ALA A 117 0.62 30.53 13.77
CA ALA A 117 1.48 31.23 12.84
C ALA A 117 1.20 30.85 11.38
N ALA A 118 0.86 29.59 11.12
CA ALA A 118 0.43 29.13 9.80
C ALA A 118 -0.80 29.91 9.32
N SER A 119 -1.78 30.24 10.17
CA SER A 119 -2.93 31.05 9.78
C SER A 119 -2.53 32.44 9.26
N ALA A 120 -1.55 33.10 9.88
CA ALA A 120 -1.04 34.40 9.43
C ALA A 120 -0.30 34.31 8.09
N LEU A 121 0.43 33.21 7.85
CA LEU A 121 1.09 32.93 6.57
C LEU A 121 0.12 32.61 5.44
N LYS A 122 -1.07 32.09 5.78
CA LYS A 122 -2.14 31.76 4.83
C LYS A 122 -3.02 32.94 4.46
N GLU A 123 -2.88 34.09 5.14
CA GLU A 123 -3.53 35.32 4.70
C GLU A 123 -3.16 35.59 3.24
N GLU A 124 -4.17 35.85 2.41
CA GLU A 124 -4.05 35.93 0.95
C GLU A 124 -2.83 36.73 0.43
N PRO A 125 -2.50 37.95 0.93
CA PRO A 125 -1.33 38.67 0.44
C PRO A 125 0.00 37.95 0.76
N HIS A 126 0.11 37.31 1.92
CA HIS A 126 1.30 36.55 2.29
C HIS A 126 1.38 35.24 1.51
N ALA A 127 0.25 34.54 1.36
CA ALA A 127 0.15 33.32 0.57
C ALA A 127 0.62 33.57 -0.87
N ARG A 128 0.10 34.60 -1.54
CA ARG A 128 0.51 34.96 -2.92
C ARG A 128 1.99 35.29 -3.02
N GLU A 129 2.54 36.01 -2.07
CA GLU A 129 3.97 36.32 -2.04
C GLU A 129 4.83 35.06 -1.86
N ILE A 130 4.39 34.10 -1.02
CA ILE A 130 5.03 32.78 -0.86
C ILE A 130 4.96 31.97 -2.16
N LEU A 131 3.80 31.93 -2.81
CA LEU A 131 3.64 31.23 -4.10
C LEU A 131 4.54 31.85 -5.18
N SER A 132 4.77 33.17 -5.12
CA SER A 132 5.67 33.87 -6.05
C SER A 132 7.12 33.44 -6.01
N LEU A 133 7.54 32.82 -4.91
CA LEU A 133 8.89 32.28 -4.78
C LEU A 133 9.15 31.15 -5.77
N LEU A 134 8.11 30.45 -6.26
CA LEU A 134 8.25 29.37 -7.23
C LEU A 134 8.86 29.86 -8.57
N TRP A 135 8.53 31.07 -9.01
CA TRP A 135 8.98 31.61 -10.29
C TRP A 135 10.04 32.72 -10.16
N ARG A 136 10.18 33.36 -9.00
CA ARG A 136 11.19 34.42 -8.77
C ARG A 136 12.57 33.86 -8.40
N GLU A 137 12.62 32.76 -7.68
CA GLU A 137 13.90 32.20 -7.22
C GLU A 137 14.65 31.52 -8.36
N ASN A 138 15.91 31.89 -8.58
CA ASN A 138 16.77 31.23 -9.59
C ASN A 138 17.57 30.06 -9.00
N ALA A 139 17.78 30.06 -7.69
CA ALA A 139 18.55 29.00 -7.04
C ALA A 139 17.67 27.77 -6.80
N ALA A 140 18.13 26.60 -7.27
CA ALA A 140 17.47 25.32 -7.04
C ALA A 140 17.13 25.08 -5.57
N VAL A 141 18.06 25.43 -4.69
CA VAL A 141 17.93 25.28 -3.24
C VAL A 141 16.82 26.17 -2.66
N GLY A 142 16.70 27.42 -3.15
CA GLY A 142 15.62 28.33 -2.75
C GLY A 142 14.25 27.81 -3.19
N ARG A 143 14.14 27.29 -4.42
CA ARG A 143 12.91 26.67 -4.93
C ARG A 143 12.49 25.45 -4.12
N CYS A 144 13.41 24.55 -3.79
CA CYS A 144 13.11 23.38 -2.94
C CYS A 144 12.56 23.81 -1.57
N ALA A 145 13.19 24.79 -0.92
CA ALA A 145 12.71 25.31 0.36
C ALA A 145 11.33 25.97 0.25
N ALA A 146 11.06 26.70 -0.84
CA ALA A 146 9.75 27.30 -1.09
C ALA A 146 8.67 26.22 -1.29
N ILE A 147 8.99 25.15 -2.02
CA ILE A 147 8.09 24.00 -2.22
C ILE A 147 7.74 23.34 -0.88
N GLU A 148 8.72 23.12 0.01
CA GLU A 148 8.46 22.57 1.35
C GLU A 148 7.58 23.48 2.21
N LEU A 149 7.82 24.80 2.16
CA LEU A 149 6.98 25.79 2.86
C LEU A 149 5.53 25.73 2.35
N ILE A 150 5.34 25.67 1.03
CA ILE A 150 4.02 25.56 0.42
C ILE A 150 3.32 24.27 0.85
N TYR A 151 4.04 23.14 0.89
CA TYR A 151 3.49 21.88 1.37
C TYR A 151 2.99 21.99 2.82
N ALA A 152 3.81 22.56 3.71
CA ALA A 152 3.46 22.73 5.12
C ALA A 152 2.19 23.57 5.32
N LEU A 153 2.01 24.61 4.49
CA LEU A 153 0.82 25.47 4.54
C LEU A 153 -0.42 24.82 3.91
N ALA A 154 -0.25 24.07 2.81
CA ALA A 154 -1.35 23.46 2.06
C ALA A 154 -1.96 22.23 2.73
N ARG A 155 -1.13 21.41 3.39
CA ARG A 155 -1.55 20.14 4.01
C ARG A 155 -2.74 20.31 4.98
N PRO A 156 -2.71 21.22 5.98
CA PRO A 156 -3.81 21.34 6.93
C PRO A 156 -5.01 22.15 6.43
N ASP A 157 -4.91 22.91 5.34
CA ASP A 157 -5.91 23.93 4.99
C ASP A 157 -6.43 23.83 3.54
N PRO A 158 -7.70 23.41 3.36
CA PRO A 158 -8.34 23.39 2.05
C PRO A 158 -8.41 24.75 1.35
N SER A 159 -8.47 25.86 2.10
CA SER A 159 -8.59 27.21 1.55
C SER A 159 -7.28 27.63 0.87
N PHE A 160 -6.14 27.34 1.51
CA PHE A 160 -4.82 27.59 0.92
C PHE A 160 -4.60 26.74 -0.35
N ARG A 161 -5.13 25.51 -0.38
CA ARG A 161 -5.08 24.65 -1.57
C ARG A 161 -5.79 25.27 -2.78
N ARG A 162 -6.89 25.98 -2.59
CA ARG A 162 -7.58 26.68 -3.69
C ARG A 162 -6.70 27.74 -4.34
N LEU A 163 -5.94 28.50 -3.52
CA LEU A 163 -4.98 29.49 -4.02
C LEU A 163 -3.87 28.89 -4.89
N LEU A 164 -3.58 27.58 -4.75
CA LEU A 164 -2.59 26.92 -5.61
C LEU A 164 -3.09 26.73 -7.04
N VAL A 165 -4.40 26.64 -7.19
CA VAL A 165 -5.07 26.22 -8.42
C VAL A 165 -5.67 27.41 -9.16
N ASP A 166 -6.04 28.45 -8.42
CA ASP A 166 -6.56 29.69 -8.97
C ASP A 166 -5.41 30.56 -9.53
N PRO A 167 -5.56 31.12 -10.74
CA PRO A 167 -4.60 32.08 -11.26
C PRO A 167 -4.67 33.41 -10.49
N ASP A 168 -3.53 34.07 -10.33
CA ASP A 168 -3.44 35.39 -9.69
C ASP A 168 -3.24 36.47 -10.77
N GLY A 169 -4.34 36.99 -11.30
CA GLY A 169 -4.31 37.95 -12.41
C GLY A 169 -3.68 37.35 -13.66
N ASP A 170 -2.59 37.95 -14.13
CA ASP A 170 -1.83 37.50 -15.30
C ASP A 170 -0.78 36.42 -14.98
N ALA A 171 -0.55 36.11 -13.69
CA ALA A 171 0.44 35.11 -13.29
C ALA A 171 -0.11 33.68 -13.47
N PRO A 172 0.72 32.71 -13.89
CA PRO A 172 0.31 31.31 -13.91
C PRO A 172 -0.07 30.85 -12.49
N SER A 173 -1.04 29.94 -12.39
CA SER A 173 -1.35 29.34 -11.09
C SER A 173 -0.11 28.65 -10.50
N ALA A 174 -0.03 28.57 -9.18
CA ALA A 174 1.09 27.89 -8.52
C ALA A 174 1.21 26.43 -8.96
N LEU A 175 0.08 25.74 -9.17
CA LEU A 175 0.06 24.37 -9.71
C LEU A 175 0.68 24.30 -11.10
N THR A 176 0.40 25.26 -11.99
CA THR A 176 1.02 25.31 -13.32
C THR A 176 2.53 25.51 -13.20
N SER A 177 2.96 26.39 -12.31
CA SER A 177 4.38 26.63 -12.02
C SER A 177 5.07 25.38 -11.45
N LEU A 178 4.40 24.63 -10.57
CA LEU A 178 4.92 23.38 -10.02
C LEU A 178 5.08 22.31 -11.10
N VAL A 179 4.12 22.17 -12.02
CA VAL A 179 4.23 21.24 -13.15
C VAL A 179 5.38 21.63 -14.07
N GLN A 180 5.58 22.93 -14.32
CA GLN A 180 6.73 23.40 -15.09
C GLN A 180 8.05 23.10 -14.38
N LEU A 181 8.14 23.37 -13.07
CA LEU A 181 9.33 23.04 -12.28
C LEU A 181 9.62 21.53 -12.22
N ALA A 182 8.57 20.70 -12.18
CA ALA A 182 8.65 19.25 -12.22
C ALA A 182 9.12 18.67 -13.56
N THR A 183 9.03 19.45 -14.65
CA THR A 183 9.42 19.03 -16.00
C THR A 183 10.73 19.68 -16.46
N GLU A 184 10.95 20.95 -16.15
CA GLU A 184 12.07 21.76 -16.68
C GLU A 184 13.12 22.14 -15.61
N GLY A 185 12.84 21.89 -14.33
CA GLY A 185 13.75 22.24 -13.24
C GLY A 185 15.04 21.40 -13.22
N SER A 186 15.98 21.76 -12.34
CA SER A 186 17.07 20.83 -11.97
C SER A 186 16.49 19.58 -11.31
N LEU A 187 17.15 18.42 -11.42
CA LEU A 187 16.67 17.14 -10.86
C LEU A 187 16.11 17.22 -9.43
N SER A 188 16.78 17.93 -8.52
CA SER A 188 16.29 18.10 -7.15
C SER A 188 14.97 18.88 -7.10
N VAL A 189 14.87 19.97 -7.86
CA VAL A 189 13.65 20.80 -7.96
C VAL A 189 12.53 20.02 -8.63
N GLN A 190 12.84 19.25 -9.68
CA GLN A 190 11.85 18.41 -10.35
C GLN A 190 11.21 17.42 -9.38
N SER A 191 12.06 16.69 -8.63
CA SER A 191 11.61 15.73 -7.61
C SER A 191 10.77 16.39 -6.52
N HIS A 192 11.20 17.55 -5.97
CA HIS A 192 10.43 18.24 -4.92
C HIS A 192 9.10 18.77 -5.46
N ALA A 193 9.07 19.30 -6.68
CA ALA A 193 7.86 19.82 -7.28
C ALA A 193 6.85 18.67 -7.55
N ALA A 194 7.31 17.54 -8.09
CA ALA A 194 6.49 16.35 -8.27
C ALA A 194 6.00 15.79 -6.93
N TRP A 195 6.87 15.75 -5.91
CA TRP A 195 6.51 15.36 -4.55
C TRP A 195 5.38 16.24 -3.99
N LEU A 196 5.49 17.57 -4.09
CA LEU A 196 4.42 18.46 -3.65
C LEU A 196 3.13 18.24 -4.43
N VAL A 197 3.17 18.18 -5.76
CA VAL A 197 1.98 17.90 -6.59
C VAL A 197 1.30 16.60 -6.15
N SER A 198 2.09 15.56 -5.86
CA SER A 198 1.56 14.29 -5.36
C SER A 198 0.98 14.40 -3.94
N GLY A 199 1.62 15.16 -3.05
CA GLY A 199 1.16 15.41 -1.69
C GLY A 199 -0.13 16.20 -1.63
N LEU A 200 -0.37 17.06 -2.64
CA LEU A 200 -1.64 17.76 -2.81
C LEU A 200 -2.80 16.80 -3.15
N ALA A 201 -2.52 15.69 -3.83
CA ALA A 201 -3.53 14.65 -4.13
C ALA A 201 -3.93 13.82 -2.88
N ALA A 202 -3.04 13.67 -1.90
CA ALA A 202 -3.30 12.98 -0.62
C ALA A 202 -4.30 13.69 0.30
N CYS A 203 -4.72 14.90 -0.07
CA CYS A 203 -5.58 15.71 0.77
C CYS A 203 -7.07 15.39 0.50
N HIS A 204 -7.63 14.48 1.30
CA HIS A 204 -9.04 14.09 1.27
C HIS A 204 -10.01 15.29 1.40
N GLY A 205 -11.21 15.15 0.83
CA GLY A 205 -12.29 16.15 0.93
C GLY A 205 -12.08 17.42 0.10
N ALA A 206 -11.25 17.36 -0.95
CA ALA A 206 -11.09 18.46 -1.87
C ALA A 206 -12.28 18.56 -2.84
N ASP A 207 -12.52 19.78 -3.34
CA ASP A 207 -13.52 20.05 -4.37
C ASP A 207 -13.16 19.35 -5.69
N ILE A 208 -14.17 18.91 -6.45
CA ILE A 208 -14.01 18.25 -7.74
C ILE A 208 -13.22 19.11 -8.73
N GLU A 209 -13.39 20.44 -8.69
CA GLU A 209 -12.62 21.35 -9.55
C GLU A 209 -11.11 21.29 -9.24
N TYR A 210 -10.76 21.27 -7.95
CA TYR A 210 -9.38 21.15 -7.50
C TYR A 210 -8.77 19.81 -7.90
N THR A 211 -9.47 18.72 -7.60
CA THR A 211 -9.04 17.36 -7.96
C THR A 211 -8.88 17.22 -9.48
N SER A 212 -9.77 17.82 -10.26
CA SER A 212 -9.68 17.85 -11.71
C SER A 212 -8.42 18.53 -12.23
N LYS A 213 -8.03 19.69 -11.65
CA LYS A 213 -6.80 20.39 -12.04
C LYS A 213 -5.55 19.61 -11.59
N LEU A 214 -5.61 18.92 -10.45
CA LEU A 214 -4.55 18.00 -10.02
C LEU A 214 -4.40 16.78 -10.94
N VAL A 215 -5.48 16.15 -11.39
CA VAL A 215 -5.43 15.04 -12.34
C VAL A 215 -4.76 15.46 -13.64
N ALA A 216 -5.09 16.65 -14.16
CA ALA A 216 -4.43 17.21 -15.34
C ALA A 216 -2.92 17.46 -15.11
N ALA A 217 -2.56 17.95 -13.93
CA ALA A 217 -1.15 18.13 -13.54
C ALA A 217 -0.40 16.80 -13.47
N LEU A 218 -0.92 15.81 -12.73
CA LEU A 218 -0.33 14.48 -12.60
C LEU A 218 -0.19 13.79 -13.95
N SER A 219 -1.20 13.89 -14.82
CA SER A 219 -1.11 13.28 -16.14
C SER A 219 -0.03 13.89 -17.03
N ARG A 220 0.27 15.19 -16.88
CA ARG A 220 1.41 15.81 -17.58
C ARG A 220 2.74 15.30 -17.03
N LEU A 221 2.82 15.01 -15.73
CA LEU A 221 4.05 14.50 -15.12
C LEU A 221 4.31 13.02 -15.46
N LEU A 222 3.29 12.26 -15.86
CA LEU A 222 3.43 10.88 -16.32
C LEU A 222 4.26 10.74 -17.61
N THR A 223 4.49 11.82 -18.35
CA THR A 223 5.34 11.82 -19.54
C THR A 223 6.78 12.21 -19.24
N SER A 224 7.15 12.36 -17.96
CA SER A 224 8.52 12.67 -17.55
C SER A 224 9.46 11.49 -17.83
N GLU A 225 10.69 11.79 -18.25
CA GLU A 225 11.76 10.78 -18.37
C GLU A 225 12.44 10.50 -17.02
N GLU A 226 12.21 11.36 -16.03
CA GLU A 226 12.85 11.29 -14.72
C GLU A 226 12.12 10.33 -13.78
N ALA A 227 12.80 9.26 -13.39
CA ALA A 227 12.21 8.18 -12.60
C ALA A 227 11.63 8.67 -11.26
N THR A 228 12.29 9.60 -10.57
CA THR A 228 11.80 10.14 -9.29
C THR A 228 10.52 10.97 -9.46
N VAL A 229 10.40 11.71 -10.57
CA VAL A 229 9.18 12.46 -10.91
C VAL A 229 8.04 11.48 -11.18
N LEU A 230 8.29 10.41 -11.95
CA LEU A 230 7.30 9.38 -12.21
C LEU A 230 6.88 8.64 -10.94
N GLU A 231 7.81 8.29 -10.05
CA GLU A 231 7.52 7.65 -8.77
C GLU A 231 6.59 8.50 -7.90
N HIS A 232 6.88 9.80 -7.75
CA HIS A 232 5.99 10.73 -7.04
C HIS A 232 4.64 10.88 -7.74
N THR A 233 4.63 10.95 -9.07
CA THR A 233 3.40 11.08 -9.86
C THR A 233 2.50 9.87 -9.69
N LEU A 234 3.05 8.66 -9.75
CA LEU A 234 2.33 7.42 -9.52
C LEU A 234 1.81 7.37 -8.08
N TRP A 235 2.61 7.74 -7.09
CA TRP A 235 2.12 7.85 -5.72
C TRP A 235 0.93 8.83 -5.63
N GLY A 236 1.02 10.02 -6.22
CA GLY A 236 -0.08 10.98 -6.27
C GLY A 236 -1.35 10.42 -6.90
N LEU A 237 -1.24 9.62 -7.97
CA LEU A 237 -2.38 8.96 -8.61
C LEU A 237 -3.05 7.91 -7.71
N THR A 238 -2.31 7.24 -6.82
CA THR A 238 -2.92 6.34 -5.82
C THR A 238 -3.77 7.09 -4.78
N GLN A 239 -3.53 8.39 -4.64
CA GLN A 239 -4.22 9.22 -3.65
C GLN A 239 -5.49 9.89 -4.20
N VAL A 240 -5.68 9.88 -5.52
CA VAL A 240 -6.87 10.46 -6.15
C VAL A 240 -8.10 9.62 -5.78
N SER A 241 -9.17 10.31 -5.35
CA SER A 241 -10.48 9.70 -5.08
C SER A 241 -11.05 9.05 -6.35
N LEU A 242 -11.38 7.76 -6.26
CA LEU A 242 -12.02 7.00 -7.35
C LEU A 242 -13.53 6.82 -7.15
N ASP A 243 -14.08 7.39 -6.07
CA ASP A 243 -15.51 7.34 -5.76
C ASP A 243 -16.31 8.37 -6.57
N ASP A 244 -15.65 9.45 -7.01
CA ASP A 244 -16.28 10.52 -7.79
C ASP A 244 -16.27 10.21 -9.29
N GLU A 245 -17.44 10.01 -9.88
CA GLU A 245 -17.58 9.66 -11.30
C GLU A 245 -16.93 10.69 -12.24
N GLU A 246 -17.03 11.99 -11.94
CA GLU A 246 -16.39 13.05 -12.75
C GLU A 246 -14.86 12.94 -12.76
N VAL A 247 -14.25 12.53 -11.65
CA VAL A 247 -12.80 12.32 -11.54
C VAL A 247 -12.39 11.11 -12.37
N VAL A 248 -13.16 10.01 -12.28
CA VAL A 248 -12.96 8.79 -13.08
C VAL A 248 -13.05 9.11 -14.57
N GLN A 249 -14.10 9.81 -15.02
CA GLN A 249 -14.26 10.21 -16.42
C GLN A 249 -13.11 11.09 -16.89
N ARG A 250 -12.56 11.94 -16.03
CA ARG A 250 -11.39 12.78 -16.36
C ARG A 250 -10.12 11.95 -16.50
N LEU A 251 -9.89 10.97 -15.63
CA LEU A 251 -8.75 10.05 -15.76
C LEU A 251 -8.80 9.29 -17.09
N VAL A 252 -9.98 8.81 -17.48
CA VAL A 252 -10.20 8.18 -18.81
C VAL A 252 -9.94 9.17 -19.94
N ALA A 253 -10.54 10.36 -19.88
CA ALA A 253 -10.46 11.36 -20.95
C ALA A 253 -9.02 11.83 -21.22
N VAL A 254 -8.17 11.87 -20.20
CA VAL A 254 -6.75 12.24 -20.33
C VAL A 254 -5.87 11.00 -20.68
N GLY A 255 -6.44 9.79 -20.68
CA GLY A 255 -5.74 8.56 -21.05
C GLY A 255 -4.79 8.04 -19.97
N VAL A 256 -5.00 8.42 -18.70
CA VAL A 256 -4.14 8.00 -17.58
C VAL A 256 -3.99 6.48 -17.49
N PRO A 257 -5.05 5.65 -17.61
CA PRO A 257 -4.89 4.20 -17.48
C PRO A 257 -3.97 3.61 -18.57
N ALA A 258 -4.15 4.04 -19.82
CA ALA A 258 -3.29 3.63 -20.93
C ALA A 258 -1.83 4.09 -20.73
N ILE A 259 -1.60 5.33 -20.29
CA ILE A 259 -0.25 5.85 -20.03
C ILE A 259 0.43 5.04 -18.93
N VAL A 260 -0.23 4.84 -17.79
CA VAL A 260 0.32 4.10 -16.63
C VAL A 260 0.72 2.68 -17.03
N CYS A 261 -0.13 1.98 -17.79
CA CYS A 261 0.17 0.61 -18.23
C CYS A 261 1.34 0.55 -19.22
N ASN A 262 1.50 1.57 -20.06
CA ASN A 262 2.53 1.64 -21.09
C ASN A 262 3.85 2.30 -20.65
N LEU A 263 3.97 2.72 -19.37
CA LEU A 263 5.24 3.20 -18.82
C LEU A 263 6.33 2.13 -19.01
N ARG A 264 7.31 2.41 -19.88
CA ARG A 264 8.29 1.44 -20.38
C ARG A 264 9.17 0.93 -19.24
N SER A 265 9.16 -0.35 -18.92
CA SER A 265 9.93 -0.89 -17.78
C SER A 265 11.44 -1.06 -18.00
N GLY A 266 11.96 -0.73 -19.19
CA GLY A 266 13.26 -1.21 -19.66
C GLY A 266 14.51 -0.70 -18.94
N SER A 267 14.41 0.32 -18.09
CA SER A 267 15.55 0.90 -17.37
C SER A 267 15.20 1.49 -16.00
N HIS A 268 14.04 1.15 -15.46
CA HIS A 268 13.50 1.83 -14.28
C HIS A 268 13.73 1.07 -12.98
N SER A 269 13.83 1.82 -11.88
CA SER A 269 13.91 1.31 -10.51
C SER A 269 12.74 0.37 -10.18
N ASP A 270 12.98 -0.59 -9.28
CA ASP A 270 11.90 -1.41 -8.72
C ASP A 270 10.85 -0.55 -7.99
N GLY A 271 11.26 0.62 -7.46
CA GLY A 271 10.36 1.64 -6.91
C GLY A 271 9.31 2.11 -7.91
N LEU A 272 9.71 2.43 -9.14
CA LEU A 272 8.78 2.82 -10.19
C LEU A 272 7.84 1.67 -10.60
N ARG A 273 8.38 0.46 -10.76
CA ARG A 273 7.58 -0.72 -11.10
C ARG A 273 6.53 -1.01 -10.02
N CYS A 274 6.92 -0.89 -8.75
CA CYS A 274 6.04 -1.05 -7.60
C CYS A 274 4.97 0.05 -7.56
N GLY A 275 5.36 1.31 -7.74
CA GLY A 275 4.44 2.45 -7.86
C GLY A 275 3.41 2.25 -8.97
N ARG A 276 3.85 1.76 -10.13
CA ARG A 276 2.97 1.46 -11.27
C ARG A 276 1.96 0.37 -10.91
N MET A 277 2.41 -0.74 -10.33
CA MET A 277 1.51 -1.83 -9.92
C MET A 277 0.49 -1.38 -8.86
N ARG A 278 0.89 -0.52 -7.93
CA ARG A 278 -0.03 0.08 -6.95
C ARG A 278 -1.09 0.95 -7.62
N VAL A 279 -0.70 1.83 -8.55
CA VAL A 279 -1.67 2.64 -9.32
C VAL A 279 -2.61 1.76 -10.13
N VAL A 280 -2.10 0.73 -10.80
CA VAL A 280 -2.90 -0.24 -11.55
C VAL A 280 -3.91 -0.94 -10.64
N ALA A 281 -3.47 -1.38 -9.46
CA ALA A 281 -4.36 -2.00 -8.48
C ALA A 281 -5.46 -1.05 -8.00
N HIS A 282 -5.11 0.23 -7.80
CA HIS A 282 -6.05 1.28 -7.36
C HIS A 282 -7.06 1.60 -8.46
N LEU A 283 -6.60 1.93 -9.67
CA LEU A 283 -7.48 2.25 -10.82
C LEU A 283 -8.41 1.09 -11.16
N ALA A 284 -7.93 -0.16 -11.05
CA ALA A 284 -8.73 -1.35 -11.31
C ALA A 284 -9.83 -1.61 -10.27
N THR A 285 -9.93 -0.84 -9.18
CA THR A 285 -11.11 -0.91 -8.29
C THR A 285 -12.37 -0.38 -8.97
N ASN A 286 -12.23 0.58 -9.90
CA ASN A 286 -13.31 1.12 -10.70
C ASN A 286 -13.46 0.34 -12.02
N MET A 287 -14.69 -0.07 -12.36
CA MET A 287 -14.95 -0.93 -13.52
C MET A 287 -14.73 -0.23 -14.88
N ILE A 288 -14.92 1.10 -14.96
CA ILE A 288 -14.71 1.87 -16.20
C ILE A 288 -13.20 1.91 -16.51
N LEU A 289 -12.40 2.32 -15.52
CA LEU A 289 -10.94 2.38 -15.65
C LEU A 289 -10.34 0.99 -15.90
N LYS A 290 -10.81 -0.04 -15.18
CA LYS A 290 -10.40 -1.43 -15.41
C LYS A 290 -10.61 -1.86 -16.86
N SER A 291 -11.78 -1.58 -17.41
CA SER A 291 -12.12 -1.98 -18.78
C SER A 291 -11.20 -1.30 -19.80
N ASP A 292 -10.89 -0.02 -19.61
CA ASP A 292 -9.95 0.72 -20.45
C ASP A 292 -8.53 0.14 -20.40
N MET A 293 -8.03 -0.16 -19.19
CA MET A 293 -6.72 -0.77 -18.99
C MET A 293 -6.61 -2.13 -19.70
N VAL A 294 -7.60 -2.99 -19.52
CA VAL A 294 -7.60 -4.34 -20.09
C VAL A 294 -7.73 -4.31 -21.62
N ALA A 295 -8.49 -3.37 -22.17
CA ALA A 295 -8.72 -3.28 -23.61
C ALA A 295 -7.49 -2.81 -24.40
N ASN A 296 -6.67 -1.94 -23.82
CA ASN A 296 -5.70 -1.14 -24.59
C ASN A 296 -4.23 -1.45 -24.28
N THR A 297 -3.93 -2.42 -23.43
CA THR A 297 -2.57 -2.49 -22.84
C THR A 297 -2.09 -3.91 -22.56
N ASP A 298 -0.77 -4.08 -22.56
CA ASP A 298 -0.05 -5.30 -22.15
C ASP A 298 -0.09 -5.53 -20.62
N ILE A 299 -0.98 -4.86 -19.87
CA ILE A 299 -0.90 -4.81 -18.41
C ILE A 299 -0.96 -6.19 -17.76
N LEU A 300 -1.76 -7.12 -18.28
CA LEU A 300 -1.85 -8.48 -17.73
C LEU A 300 -0.52 -9.21 -17.83
N ARG A 301 0.15 -9.10 -18.99
CA ARG A 301 1.47 -9.67 -19.24
C ARG A 301 2.51 -9.02 -18.35
N ILE A 302 2.50 -7.69 -18.25
CA ILE A 302 3.40 -6.92 -17.38
C ILE A 302 3.21 -7.30 -15.90
N SER A 303 1.98 -7.47 -15.42
CA SER A 303 1.71 -7.88 -14.05
C SER A 303 2.25 -9.29 -13.77
N VAL A 304 2.10 -10.22 -14.72
CA VAL A 304 2.65 -11.58 -14.64
C VAL A 304 4.19 -11.57 -14.66
N GLU A 305 4.81 -10.83 -15.58
CA GLU A 305 6.27 -10.65 -15.63
C GLU A 305 6.80 -10.01 -14.33
N THR A 306 6.05 -9.08 -13.75
CA THR A 306 6.41 -8.41 -12.49
C THR A 306 6.25 -9.34 -11.29
N LEU A 307 5.26 -10.23 -11.30
CA LEU A 307 5.07 -11.27 -10.28
C LEU A 307 6.21 -12.31 -10.27
N ALA A 308 6.95 -12.46 -11.38
CA ALA A 308 8.15 -13.29 -11.45
C ALA A 308 9.40 -12.63 -10.86
N SER A 309 9.34 -11.37 -10.41
CA SER A 309 10.47 -10.65 -9.81
C SER A 309 10.97 -11.32 -8.53
N GLU A 310 12.27 -11.25 -8.21
CA GLU A 310 12.77 -11.72 -6.91
C GLU A 310 12.49 -10.77 -5.75
N ASP A 311 12.18 -9.50 -6.04
CA ASP A 311 11.82 -8.51 -5.03
C ASP A 311 10.42 -8.78 -4.47
N SER A 312 10.34 -9.04 -3.16
CA SER A 312 9.08 -9.36 -2.47
C SER A 312 8.08 -8.20 -2.46
N SER A 313 8.56 -6.95 -2.35
CA SER A 313 7.69 -5.77 -2.38
C SER A 313 7.04 -5.61 -3.76
N LEU A 314 7.80 -5.90 -4.81
CA LEU A 314 7.32 -5.84 -6.18
C LEU A 314 6.36 -6.99 -6.51
N LYS A 315 6.65 -8.22 -6.04
CA LYS A 315 5.75 -9.37 -6.09
C LYS A 315 4.41 -9.07 -5.41
N ALA A 316 4.45 -8.50 -4.20
CA ALA A 316 3.26 -8.14 -3.46
C ALA A 316 2.43 -7.09 -4.20
N ALA A 317 3.05 -6.03 -4.71
CA ALA A 317 2.36 -5.01 -5.49
C ALA A 317 1.72 -5.59 -6.77
N ALA A 318 2.44 -6.48 -7.48
CA ALA A 318 1.91 -7.17 -8.66
C ALA A 318 0.74 -8.09 -8.32
N ALA A 319 0.79 -8.82 -7.20
CA ALA A 319 -0.32 -9.66 -6.76
C ALA A 319 -1.55 -8.84 -6.36
N THR A 320 -1.37 -7.68 -5.72
CA THR A 320 -2.47 -6.73 -5.46
C THR A 320 -3.09 -6.23 -6.76
N SER A 321 -2.26 -5.89 -7.75
CA SER A 321 -2.72 -5.51 -9.10
C SER A 321 -3.53 -6.62 -9.77
N VAL A 322 -3.02 -7.87 -9.77
CA VAL A 322 -3.72 -9.06 -10.29
C VAL A 322 -5.07 -9.25 -9.59
N THR A 323 -5.10 -9.11 -8.27
CA THR A 323 -6.32 -9.21 -7.46
C THR A 323 -7.37 -8.20 -7.93
N SER A 324 -7.01 -6.91 -8.01
CA SER A 324 -7.95 -5.85 -8.41
C SER A 324 -8.42 -6.00 -9.86
N LEU A 325 -7.52 -6.38 -10.77
CA LEU A 325 -7.84 -6.62 -12.18
C LEU A 325 -8.81 -7.80 -12.36
N ALA A 326 -8.60 -8.90 -11.62
CA ALA A 326 -9.43 -10.09 -11.70
C ALA A 326 -10.79 -9.94 -11.00
N ARG A 327 -10.88 -9.09 -9.97
CA ARG A 327 -12.10 -8.92 -9.16
C ARG A 327 -13.31 -8.61 -10.04
N GLY A 328 -14.31 -9.50 -10.02
CA GLY A 328 -15.55 -9.35 -10.80
C GLY A 328 -15.38 -9.44 -12.33
N ALA A 329 -14.21 -9.87 -12.82
CA ALA A 329 -13.87 -9.90 -14.24
C ALA A 329 -13.31 -11.29 -14.65
N PRO A 330 -14.17 -12.32 -14.80
CA PRO A 330 -13.72 -13.70 -15.06
C PRO A 330 -12.99 -13.86 -16.40
N ASN A 331 -13.26 -13.01 -17.38
CA ASN A 331 -12.50 -12.96 -18.65
C ASN A 331 -11.04 -12.55 -18.43
N VAL A 332 -10.79 -11.56 -17.56
CA VAL A 332 -9.44 -11.15 -17.16
C VAL A 332 -8.77 -12.26 -16.37
N GLY A 333 -9.49 -12.88 -15.44
CA GLY A 333 -8.97 -14.01 -14.68
C GLY A 333 -8.55 -15.19 -15.56
N ARG A 334 -9.35 -15.53 -16.58
CA ARG A 334 -9.00 -16.59 -17.56
C ARG A 334 -7.72 -16.25 -18.32
N GLU A 335 -7.56 -15.00 -18.75
CA GLU A 335 -6.36 -14.60 -19.47
C GLU A 335 -5.11 -14.64 -18.58
N LEU A 336 -5.22 -14.17 -17.33
CA LEU A 336 -4.15 -14.29 -16.35
C LEU A 336 -3.76 -15.76 -16.09
N CYS A 337 -4.73 -16.68 -16.05
CA CYS A 337 -4.44 -18.12 -15.93
C CYS A 337 -3.67 -18.64 -17.16
N ARG A 338 -4.04 -18.23 -18.38
CA ARG A 338 -3.30 -18.60 -19.60
C ARG A 338 -1.86 -18.07 -19.62
N LEU A 339 -1.63 -16.92 -19.00
CA LEU A 339 -0.31 -16.34 -18.81
C LEU A 339 0.50 -17.03 -17.69
N GLY A 340 -0.05 -18.06 -17.02
CA GLY A 340 0.66 -18.83 -16.00
C GLY A 340 0.73 -18.15 -14.63
N VAL A 341 -0.23 -17.27 -14.30
CA VAL A 341 -0.24 -16.55 -13.01
C VAL A 341 -0.34 -17.49 -11.80
N ALA A 342 -1.01 -18.63 -11.97
CA ALA A 342 -1.41 -19.51 -10.88
C ALA A 342 -0.21 -20.15 -10.19
N SER A 343 0.73 -20.76 -10.92
CA SER A 343 1.94 -21.35 -10.31
C SER A 343 2.75 -20.34 -9.48
N MET A 344 2.84 -19.09 -9.94
CA MET A 344 3.53 -18.02 -9.21
C MET A 344 2.80 -17.66 -7.91
N LEU A 345 1.48 -17.44 -7.98
CA LEU A 345 0.68 -17.14 -6.79
C LEU A 345 0.67 -18.30 -5.79
N LEU A 346 0.64 -19.55 -6.25
CA LEU A 346 0.68 -20.72 -5.38
C LEU A 346 2.01 -20.80 -4.63
N SER A 347 3.12 -20.52 -5.30
CA SER A 347 4.43 -20.48 -4.64
C SER A 347 4.49 -19.35 -3.59
N MET A 348 3.95 -18.18 -3.91
CA MET A 348 3.92 -17.02 -3.02
C MET A 348 2.99 -17.23 -1.81
N ALA A 349 1.87 -17.93 -1.98
CA ALA A 349 0.93 -18.24 -0.90
C ALA A 349 1.50 -19.16 0.19
N GLN A 350 2.65 -19.80 -0.05
CA GLN A 350 3.35 -20.60 0.95
C GLN A 350 4.29 -19.77 1.84
N LEU A 351 4.58 -18.52 1.45
CA LEU A 351 5.46 -17.62 2.20
C LEU A 351 4.73 -16.99 3.40
N PRO A 352 5.46 -16.51 4.43
CA PRO A 352 4.87 -15.85 5.60
C PRO A 352 4.06 -14.59 5.28
N ASP A 353 4.33 -13.92 4.16
CA ASP A 353 3.64 -12.74 3.63
C ASP A 353 2.66 -13.09 2.48
N GLY A 354 2.32 -14.38 2.33
CA GLY A 354 1.49 -14.92 1.26
C GLY A 354 0.02 -14.50 1.27
N ALA A 355 -0.42 -13.67 2.21
CA ALA A 355 -1.82 -13.24 2.34
C ALA A 355 -2.36 -12.56 1.08
N VAL A 356 -1.54 -11.72 0.44
CA VAL A 356 -1.91 -11.05 -0.81
C VAL A 356 -2.03 -12.04 -1.98
N ALA A 357 -1.20 -13.10 -2.00
CA ALA A 357 -1.32 -14.18 -2.98
C ALA A 357 -2.63 -14.94 -2.80
N ILE A 358 -2.98 -15.26 -1.55
CA ILE A 358 -4.23 -15.95 -1.20
C ILE A 358 -5.44 -15.12 -1.64
N LYS A 359 -5.39 -13.80 -1.44
CA LYS A 359 -6.42 -12.87 -1.92
C LYS A 359 -6.55 -12.91 -3.45
N ALA A 360 -5.43 -12.88 -4.17
CA ALA A 360 -5.42 -13.01 -5.63
C ALA A 360 -6.01 -14.35 -6.11
N ILE A 361 -5.63 -15.45 -5.46
CA ILE A 361 -6.16 -16.80 -5.77
C ILE A 361 -7.66 -16.86 -5.50
N ALA A 362 -8.13 -16.29 -4.39
CA ALA A 362 -9.56 -16.23 -4.09
C ALA A 362 -10.33 -15.47 -5.19
N GLU A 363 -9.79 -14.34 -5.68
CA GLU A 363 -10.37 -13.60 -6.81
C GLU A 363 -10.38 -14.39 -8.13
N LEU A 364 -9.28 -15.07 -8.44
CA LEU A 364 -9.15 -15.89 -9.64
C LEU A 364 -9.96 -17.19 -9.59
N ALA A 365 -10.30 -17.71 -8.39
CA ALA A 365 -11.09 -18.93 -8.22
C ALA A 365 -12.55 -18.80 -8.71
N LEU A 366 -12.99 -17.60 -9.15
CA LEU A 366 -14.22 -17.44 -9.94
C LEU A 366 -14.12 -18.06 -11.34
N VAL A 367 -12.90 -18.36 -11.80
CA VAL A 367 -12.59 -18.95 -13.09
C VAL A 367 -12.28 -20.45 -12.88
N PRO A 368 -13.01 -21.38 -13.52
CA PRO A 368 -12.79 -22.82 -13.36
C PRO A 368 -11.36 -23.26 -13.63
N GLU A 369 -10.69 -22.66 -14.63
CA GLU A 369 -9.31 -22.95 -15.02
C GLU A 369 -8.33 -22.75 -13.85
N MET A 370 -8.54 -21.71 -13.02
CA MET A 370 -7.73 -21.48 -11.82
C MET A 370 -7.90 -22.62 -10.81
N VAL A 371 -9.14 -23.06 -10.58
CA VAL A 371 -9.44 -24.13 -9.62
C VAL A 371 -8.90 -25.48 -10.11
N GLU A 372 -8.99 -25.75 -11.41
CA GLU A 372 -8.38 -26.93 -12.02
C GLU A 372 -6.87 -26.96 -11.83
N GLU A 373 -6.17 -25.83 -12.01
CA GLU A 373 -4.72 -25.75 -11.82
C GLU A 373 -4.31 -25.92 -10.34
N VAL A 374 -5.07 -25.32 -9.42
CA VAL A 374 -4.89 -25.51 -7.96
C VAL A 374 -5.05 -26.99 -7.58
N MET A 375 -6.04 -27.66 -8.16
CA MET A 375 -6.31 -29.08 -7.95
C MET A 375 -5.20 -29.96 -8.54
N GLN A 376 -4.79 -29.71 -9.79
CA GLN A 376 -3.72 -30.46 -10.47
C GLN A 376 -2.37 -30.32 -9.76
N SER A 377 -2.12 -29.15 -9.15
CA SER A 377 -0.91 -28.89 -8.37
C SER A 377 -0.94 -29.49 -6.96
N ASN A 378 -2.04 -30.17 -6.57
CA ASN A 378 -2.29 -30.65 -5.21
C ASN A 378 -2.10 -29.54 -4.14
N ALA A 379 -2.43 -28.31 -4.49
CA ALA A 379 -2.10 -27.13 -3.69
C ALA A 379 -3.19 -26.75 -2.68
N VAL A 380 -4.39 -27.36 -2.75
CA VAL A 380 -5.54 -27.04 -1.87
C VAL A 380 -5.16 -27.13 -0.39
N ALA A 381 -4.52 -28.22 0.04
CA ALA A 381 -4.11 -28.40 1.43
C ALA A 381 -3.09 -27.35 1.90
N GLY A 382 -2.08 -27.05 1.07
CA GLY A 382 -1.10 -26.01 1.38
C GLY A 382 -1.73 -24.62 1.47
N LEU A 383 -2.64 -24.29 0.54
CA LEU A 383 -3.37 -23.02 0.54
C LEU A 383 -4.26 -22.84 1.77
N LEU A 384 -5.07 -23.85 2.10
CA LEU A 384 -5.96 -23.79 3.26
C LEU A 384 -5.18 -23.78 4.58
N SER A 385 -4.04 -24.48 4.65
CA SER A 385 -3.12 -24.39 5.78
C SER A 385 -2.54 -22.99 5.94
N SER A 386 -2.05 -22.36 4.86
CA SER A 386 -1.57 -20.98 4.88
C SER A 386 -2.68 -19.98 5.26
N ALA A 387 -3.87 -20.08 4.68
CA ALA A 387 -5.01 -19.25 5.06
C ALA A 387 -5.35 -19.43 6.56
N GLY A 388 -5.33 -20.67 7.04
CA GLY A 388 -5.55 -20.97 8.46
C GLY A 388 -4.48 -20.42 9.41
N ARG A 389 -3.23 -20.21 8.96
CA ARG A 389 -2.18 -19.54 9.73
C ARG A 389 -2.43 -18.04 9.81
N HIS A 390 -2.65 -17.40 8.66
CA HIS A 390 -2.96 -15.97 8.60
C HIS A 390 -4.19 -15.58 9.41
N LEU A 391 -5.23 -16.42 9.46
CA LEU A 391 -6.40 -16.19 10.32
C LEU A 391 -6.04 -16.19 11.82
N GLU A 392 -5.14 -17.06 12.27
CA GLU A 392 -4.68 -17.04 13.67
C GLU A 392 -3.84 -15.79 13.94
N ASP A 393 -2.99 -15.37 13.01
CA ASP A 393 -2.22 -14.14 13.14
C ASP A 393 -3.14 -12.91 13.22
N CYS A 394 -4.16 -12.81 12.36
CA CYS A 394 -5.18 -11.76 12.43
C CYS A 394 -5.89 -11.77 13.78
N LYS A 395 -6.30 -12.94 14.29
CA LYS A 395 -6.95 -13.07 15.59
C LYS A 395 -6.05 -12.58 16.73
N MET A 396 -4.77 -12.91 16.70
CA MET A 396 -3.80 -12.45 17.71
C MET A 396 -3.65 -10.92 17.68
N ARG A 397 -3.57 -10.31 16.50
CA ARG A 397 -3.51 -8.84 16.33
C ARG A 397 -4.79 -8.16 16.84
N LEU A 398 -5.97 -8.66 16.46
CA LEU A 398 -7.26 -8.11 16.91
C LEU A 398 -7.44 -8.23 18.43
N SER A 399 -6.96 -9.32 19.02
CA SER A 399 -6.97 -9.51 20.48
C SER A 399 -6.06 -8.50 21.18
N ALA A 400 -4.87 -8.23 20.64
CA ALA A 400 -3.96 -7.21 21.17
C ALA A 400 -4.59 -5.80 21.15
N LEU A 401 -5.20 -5.40 20.02
CA LEU A 401 -5.91 -4.11 19.90
C LEU A 401 -7.06 -3.97 20.91
N SER A 402 -7.78 -5.06 21.17
CA SER A 402 -8.87 -5.09 22.16
C SER A 402 -8.33 -4.90 23.60
N THR A 403 -7.18 -5.48 23.93
CA THR A 403 -6.56 -5.27 25.25
C THR A 403 -6.03 -3.85 25.45
N GLU A 404 -5.48 -3.22 24.41
CA GLU A 404 -5.00 -1.85 24.49
C GLU A 404 -6.12 -0.83 24.69
N SER A 405 -7.24 -0.99 23.98
CA SER A 405 -8.40 -0.11 24.10
C SER A 405 -9.03 -0.17 25.50
N SER A 406 -9.11 -1.36 26.12
CA SER A 406 -9.63 -1.51 27.48
C SER A 406 -8.72 -0.89 28.55
N SER A 407 -7.40 -0.91 28.35
CA SER A 407 -6.45 -0.35 29.32
C SER A 407 -6.44 1.19 29.34
N LYS A 408 -6.71 1.82 28.19
CA LYS A 408 -6.75 3.29 28.04
C LYS A 408 -8.05 3.93 28.54
N ALA A 409 -9.15 3.18 28.63
CA ALA A 409 -10.42 3.69 29.14
C ALA A 409 -10.41 4.05 30.65
N GLY A 410 -9.40 3.61 31.41
CA GLY A 410 -9.26 3.88 32.84
C GLY A 410 -8.40 5.11 33.22
N SER A 411 -7.62 5.68 32.30
CA SER A 411 -6.73 6.81 32.61
C SER A 411 -7.29 8.13 32.06
N ARG A 412 -8.10 8.79 32.90
CA ARG A 412 -8.69 10.11 32.62
C ARG A 412 -7.67 11.22 32.97
N ALA A 413 -6.59 11.33 32.22
CA ALA A 413 -5.75 12.54 32.18
C ALA A 413 -4.92 12.54 30.88
N GLY A 414 -5.17 13.53 30.05
CA GLY A 414 -4.78 13.55 28.64
C GLY A 414 -3.28 13.60 28.38
N VAL A 415 -2.82 12.67 27.54
CA VAL A 415 -1.74 12.84 26.56
C VAL A 415 -2.07 11.90 25.39
N PRO A 416 -2.09 12.34 24.12
CA PRO A 416 -2.28 11.44 22.98
C PRO A 416 -1.03 10.55 22.81
N LEU A 417 -1.22 9.24 22.72
CA LEU A 417 -0.21 8.19 22.49
C LEU A 417 -0.19 7.78 20.99
N PRO A 418 0.88 7.11 20.50
CA PRO A 418 1.82 7.61 19.51
C PRO A 418 1.42 7.33 18.05
N SER A 419 1.90 8.18 17.14
CA SER A 419 1.77 8.08 15.68
C SER A 419 2.85 7.18 15.07
N SER A 420 2.44 5.99 14.62
CA SER A 420 3.17 5.16 13.65
C SER A 420 2.68 5.50 12.24
N THR A 421 3.30 6.48 11.57
CA THR A 421 3.03 6.86 10.17
C THR A 421 4.02 6.26 9.17
N SER A 422 4.50 5.05 9.46
CA SER A 422 5.20 4.25 8.45
C SER A 422 4.18 3.25 7.87
N ALA A 423 3.84 3.41 6.59
CA ALA A 423 3.06 2.45 5.79
C ALA A 423 1.54 2.29 6.06
N CYS A 424 0.81 3.36 6.37
CA CYS A 424 -0.64 3.32 6.67
C CYS A 424 -1.60 2.94 5.51
N ILE A 425 -1.14 2.28 4.44
CA ILE A 425 -2.02 1.64 3.43
C ILE A 425 -1.89 0.10 3.46
N GLU A 426 -0.90 -0.46 4.17
CA GLU A 426 -0.68 -1.92 4.20
C GLU A 426 -1.45 -2.65 5.33
N ASP A 427 -1.91 -1.92 6.36
CA ASP A 427 -2.62 -2.50 7.54
C ASP A 427 -4.15 -2.70 7.35
N GLU A 428 -4.77 -2.19 6.27
CA GLU A 428 -6.18 -2.50 5.99
C GLU A 428 -6.39 -3.98 5.61
N THR A 429 -5.31 -4.68 5.25
CA THR A 429 -5.37 -6.07 4.80
C THR A 429 -5.78 -7.05 5.90
N ASP A 430 -5.56 -6.74 7.17
CA ASP A 430 -5.82 -7.66 8.28
C ASP A 430 -7.30 -7.84 8.59
N PHE A 431 -8.10 -6.78 8.47
CA PHE A 431 -9.53 -6.82 8.77
C PHE A 431 -10.32 -7.56 7.68
N GLU A 432 -9.83 -7.53 6.44
CA GLU A 432 -10.46 -8.21 5.31
C GLU A 432 -10.09 -9.70 5.22
N PHE A 433 -9.00 -10.14 5.88
CA PHE A 433 -8.49 -11.49 5.70
C PHE A 433 -9.48 -12.61 6.10
N PRO A 434 -10.28 -12.49 7.18
CA PRO A 434 -11.37 -13.43 7.47
C PRO A 434 -12.29 -13.68 6.29
N LEU A 435 -12.71 -12.61 5.61
CA LEU A 435 -13.53 -12.71 4.41
C LEU A 435 -12.78 -13.40 3.26
N VAL A 436 -11.51 -13.06 3.04
CA VAL A 436 -10.67 -13.66 1.99
C VAL A 436 -10.53 -15.17 2.17
N GLY A 437 -10.20 -15.64 3.37
CA GLY A 437 -9.99 -17.06 3.65
C GLY A 437 -11.25 -17.90 3.39
N VAL A 438 -12.42 -17.38 3.75
CA VAL A 438 -13.69 -18.06 3.52
C VAL A 438 -14.11 -17.97 2.06
N THR A 439 -13.91 -16.82 1.41
CA THR A 439 -14.17 -16.63 -0.02
C THR A 439 -13.35 -17.64 -0.86
N LEU A 440 -12.11 -17.90 -0.48
CA LEU A 440 -11.27 -18.93 -1.11
C LEU A 440 -11.92 -20.32 -1.01
N VAL A 441 -12.28 -20.74 0.21
CA VAL A 441 -12.94 -22.04 0.47
C VAL A 441 -14.21 -22.16 -0.36
N ASN A 442 -15.05 -21.12 -0.33
CA ASN A 442 -16.31 -21.07 -1.03
C ASN A 442 -16.11 -21.28 -2.54
N ARG A 443 -15.28 -20.45 -3.17
CA ARG A 443 -15.10 -20.44 -4.62
C ARG A 443 -14.50 -21.74 -5.15
N ILE A 444 -13.50 -22.31 -4.47
CA ILE A 444 -12.93 -23.62 -4.85
C ILE A 444 -14.03 -24.71 -4.75
N ALA A 445 -14.81 -24.72 -3.66
CA ALA A 445 -15.84 -25.72 -3.43
C ALA A 445 -17.08 -25.62 -4.34
N GLN A 446 -17.30 -24.47 -4.99
CA GLN A 446 -18.41 -24.25 -5.91
C GLN A 446 -18.20 -24.89 -7.29
N VAL A 447 -16.95 -25.09 -7.74
CA VAL A 447 -16.66 -25.49 -9.12
C VAL A 447 -17.22 -26.87 -9.47
N ASN A 448 -16.88 -27.90 -8.70
CA ASN A 448 -17.42 -29.25 -8.89
C ASN A 448 -17.33 -30.08 -7.61
N ARG A 449 -17.83 -31.33 -7.66
CA ARG A 449 -17.80 -32.24 -6.51
C ARG A 449 -16.38 -32.59 -6.08
N ALA A 450 -15.46 -32.82 -7.01
CA ALA A 450 -14.08 -33.21 -6.70
C ALA A 450 -13.32 -32.07 -5.98
N SER A 451 -13.50 -30.82 -6.42
CA SER A 451 -12.90 -29.66 -5.75
C SER A 451 -13.46 -29.47 -4.35
N ARG A 452 -14.76 -29.74 -4.16
CA ARG A 452 -15.39 -29.71 -2.83
C ARG A 452 -14.88 -30.80 -1.90
N GLU A 453 -14.79 -32.04 -2.36
CA GLU A 453 -14.22 -33.15 -1.59
C GLU A 453 -12.76 -32.84 -1.21
N ALA A 454 -11.98 -32.25 -2.13
CA ALA A 454 -10.62 -31.82 -1.82
C ALA A 454 -10.57 -30.71 -0.76
N VAL A 455 -11.47 -29.72 -0.81
CA VAL A 455 -11.57 -28.67 0.21
C VAL A 455 -11.96 -29.23 1.57
N ILE A 456 -12.92 -30.17 1.61
CA ILE A 456 -13.31 -30.88 2.84
C ILE A 456 -12.08 -31.57 3.42
N ASN A 457 -11.49 -32.53 2.67
CA ASN A 457 -10.36 -33.35 3.12
C ASN A 457 -9.09 -32.54 3.45
N SER A 458 -9.01 -31.28 3.01
CA SER A 458 -7.87 -30.38 3.23
C SER A 458 -8.08 -29.40 4.40
N GLY A 459 -9.12 -29.59 5.21
CA GLY A 459 -9.39 -28.77 6.38
C GLY A 459 -10.13 -27.45 6.07
N GLY A 460 -10.90 -27.39 4.98
CA GLY A 460 -11.72 -26.22 4.64
C GLY A 460 -12.71 -25.83 5.74
N ALA A 461 -13.26 -26.82 6.46
CA ALA A 461 -14.11 -26.58 7.61
C ALA A 461 -13.38 -25.83 8.76
N SER A 462 -12.09 -26.13 8.97
CA SER A 462 -11.26 -25.44 9.96
C SER A 462 -11.08 -23.96 9.62
N VAL A 463 -10.81 -23.64 8.35
CA VAL A 463 -10.67 -22.25 7.87
C VAL A 463 -11.96 -21.46 8.08
N ILE A 464 -13.12 -22.05 7.75
CA ILE A 464 -14.44 -21.44 7.98
C ILE A 464 -14.64 -21.09 9.45
N VAL A 465 -14.39 -22.05 10.35
CA VAL A 465 -14.58 -21.87 11.81
C VAL A 465 -13.65 -20.81 12.35
N LYS A 466 -12.38 -20.79 11.91
CA LYS A 466 -11.41 -19.77 12.31
C LYS A 466 -11.85 -18.37 11.86
N ALA A 467 -12.26 -18.21 10.61
CA ALA A 467 -12.70 -16.91 10.10
C ALA A 467 -13.94 -16.37 10.83
N ALA A 468 -14.93 -17.22 11.10
CA ALA A 468 -16.11 -16.85 11.88
C ALA A 468 -15.75 -16.37 13.30
N ARG A 469 -14.71 -16.96 13.91
CA ARG A 469 -14.20 -16.56 15.22
C ARG A 469 -13.38 -15.26 15.17
N CYS A 470 -12.76 -14.95 14.04
CA CYS A 470 -11.97 -13.72 13.87
C CYS A 470 -12.87 -12.49 13.71
N ALA A 471 -13.99 -12.62 12.97
CA ALA A 471 -14.87 -11.51 12.66
C ALA A 471 -16.37 -11.84 12.89
N PRO A 472 -16.77 -12.19 14.12
CA PRO A 472 -18.15 -12.61 14.41
C PRO A 472 -19.18 -11.49 14.24
N SER A 473 -18.75 -10.22 14.27
CA SER A 473 -19.59 -9.04 14.11
C SER A 473 -19.64 -8.52 12.66
N ASP A 474 -18.78 -9.02 11.76
CA ASP A 474 -18.79 -8.59 10.37
C ASP A 474 -19.82 -9.37 9.56
N SER A 475 -20.89 -8.69 9.15
CA SER A 475 -21.99 -9.29 8.39
C SER A 475 -21.53 -9.95 7.11
N GLN A 476 -20.59 -9.33 6.39
CA GLN A 476 -20.15 -9.83 5.09
C GLN A 476 -19.35 -11.13 5.23
N THR A 477 -18.40 -11.18 6.17
CA THR A 477 -17.69 -12.40 6.53
C THR A 477 -18.66 -13.50 6.97
N MET A 478 -19.64 -13.17 7.83
CA MET A 478 -20.60 -14.18 8.31
C MET A 478 -21.53 -14.71 7.22
N ILE A 479 -21.95 -13.88 6.25
CA ILE A 479 -22.70 -14.34 5.07
C ILE A 479 -21.85 -15.37 4.30
N GLU A 480 -20.57 -15.08 4.09
CA GLU A 480 -19.67 -15.94 3.33
C GLU A 480 -19.36 -17.25 4.09
N VAL A 481 -19.22 -17.18 5.41
CA VAL A 481 -19.05 -18.33 6.32
C VAL A 481 -20.24 -19.28 6.17
N VAL A 482 -21.45 -18.75 6.33
CA VAL A 482 -22.68 -19.54 6.26
C VAL A 482 -22.90 -20.11 4.86
N SER A 483 -22.62 -19.34 3.81
CA SER A 483 -22.64 -19.79 2.42
C SER A 483 -21.71 -20.99 2.21
N SER A 484 -20.48 -20.91 2.74
CA SER A 484 -19.48 -21.97 2.63
C SER A 484 -19.92 -23.24 3.37
N ILE A 485 -20.50 -23.11 4.56
CA ILE A 485 -21.07 -24.24 5.33
C ILE A 485 -22.14 -24.97 4.50
N GLY A 486 -23.07 -24.22 3.89
CA GLY A 486 -24.12 -24.80 3.05
C GLY A 486 -23.59 -25.50 1.80
N ILE A 487 -22.46 -25.04 1.23
CA ILE A 487 -21.84 -25.67 0.06
C ILE A 487 -21.13 -26.97 0.44
N LEU A 488 -20.31 -26.94 1.50
CA LEU A 488 -19.58 -28.11 1.98
C LEU A 488 -20.54 -29.16 2.57
N GLY A 489 -21.60 -28.74 3.24
CA GLY A 489 -22.57 -29.61 3.90
C GLY A 489 -23.43 -30.47 2.97
N ARG A 490 -23.35 -30.28 1.64
CA ARG A 490 -23.97 -31.20 0.68
C ARG A 490 -23.24 -32.54 0.58
N ASP A 491 -21.92 -32.54 0.82
CA ASP A 491 -21.03 -33.69 0.58
C ASP A 491 -20.12 -34.02 1.80
N GLY A 492 -19.95 -33.11 2.77
CA GLY A 492 -18.93 -33.17 3.83
C GLY A 492 -19.42 -33.54 5.24
N GLY A 493 -20.29 -34.54 5.36
CA GLY A 493 -21.02 -34.89 6.59
C GLY A 493 -20.20 -34.90 7.89
N SER A 494 -19.29 -35.86 8.08
CA SER A 494 -18.65 -36.06 9.38
C SER A 494 -17.63 -34.97 9.77
N GLU A 495 -16.85 -34.46 8.82
CA GLU A 495 -15.82 -33.45 9.09
C GLU A 495 -16.43 -32.09 9.43
N LEU A 496 -17.47 -31.67 8.70
CA LEU A 496 -18.16 -30.41 8.98
C LEU A 496 -18.84 -30.46 10.35
N ALA A 497 -19.45 -31.58 10.72
CA ALA A 497 -20.04 -31.80 12.05
C ALA A 497 -19.00 -31.70 13.18
N GLN A 498 -17.81 -32.27 13.00
CA GLN A 498 -16.76 -32.29 14.02
C GLN A 498 -16.03 -30.94 14.17
N SER A 499 -16.04 -30.10 13.14
CA SER A 499 -15.33 -28.82 13.13
C SER A 499 -15.95 -27.72 14.02
N GLY A 500 -17.23 -27.87 14.40
CA GLY A 500 -18.01 -26.80 15.03
C GLY A 500 -18.69 -25.83 14.05
N ALA A 501 -18.58 -26.07 12.74
CA ALA A 501 -19.26 -25.26 11.72
C ALA A 501 -20.79 -25.26 11.87
N ILE A 502 -21.39 -26.38 12.27
CA ILE A 502 -22.83 -26.48 12.49
C ILE A 502 -23.31 -25.59 13.66
N GLU A 503 -22.50 -25.45 14.71
CA GLU A 503 -22.81 -24.55 15.84
C GLU A 503 -22.81 -23.08 15.41
N ILE A 504 -21.88 -22.70 14.53
CA ILE A 504 -21.83 -21.37 13.91
C ILE A 504 -23.10 -21.12 13.09
N LEU A 505 -23.54 -22.11 12.31
CA LEU A 505 -24.77 -22.00 11.52
C LEU A 505 -26.01 -21.79 12.42
N HIS A 506 -26.13 -22.55 13.51
CA HIS A 506 -27.23 -22.35 14.47
C HIS A 506 -27.17 -20.98 15.17
N THR A 507 -25.97 -20.52 15.51
CA THR A 507 -25.78 -19.18 16.07
C THR A 507 -26.23 -18.09 15.08
N ALA A 508 -25.92 -18.27 13.79
CA ALA A 508 -26.31 -17.34 12.72
C ALA A 508 -27.84 -17.28 12.50
N LEU A 509 -28.59 -18.37 12.73
CA LEU A 509 -30.06 -18.36 12.70
C LEU A 509 -30.66 -17.43 13.76
N HIS A 510 -29.97 -17.29 14.90
CA HIS A 510 -30.39 -16.43 16.00
C HIS A 510 -29.74 -15.04 15.96
N ALA A 511 -29.04 -14.67 14.88
CA ALA A 511 -28.41 -13.36 14.74
C ALA A 511 -29.46 -12.24 14.88
N GLY A 512 -29.09 -11.13 15.52
CA GLY A 512 -30.01 -10.02 15.79
C GLY A 512 -30.58 -9.36 14.52
N PRO A 513 -31.57 -8.45 14.65
CA PRO A 513 -32.20 -7.78 13.51
C PRO A 513 -31.24 -7.08 12.55
N GLY A 514 -30.11 -6.58 13.06
CA GLY A 514 -29.05 -5.96 12.25
C GLY A 514 -28.30 -6.91 11.29
N HIS A 515 -28.53 -8.23 11.41
CA HIS A 515 -27.91 -9.28 10.59
C HIS A 515 -28.95 -10.15 9.88
N ALA A 516 -30.08 -9.58 9.46
CA ALA A 516 -31.15 -10.32 8.79
C ALA A 516 -30.67 -11.13 7.56
N ALA A 517 -29.75 -10.58 6.78
CA ALA A 517 -29.15 -11.28 5.62
C ALA A 517 -28.34 -12.52 6.03
N VAL A 518 -27.64 -12.48 7.17
CA VAL A 518 -26.91 -13.64 7.72
C VAL A 518 -27.90 -14.74 8.10
N ARG A 519 -29.00 -14.39 8.78
CA ARG A 519 -30.06 -15.34 9.16
C ARG A 519 -30.69 -16.01 7.93
N GLU A 520 -31.11 -15.21 6.95
CA GLU A 520 -31.73 -15.72 5.74
C GLU A 520 -30.77 -16.63 4.95
N LYS A 521 -29.47 -16.30 4.92
CA LYS A 521 -28.45 -17.17 4.33
C LYS A 521 -28.29 -18.47 5.14
N ALA A 522 -28.41 -18.41 6.46
CA ALA A 522 -28.29 -19.55 7.35
C ALA A 522 -29.45 -20.54 7.21
N GLU A 523 -30.67 -20.04 7.03
CA GLU A 523 -31.84 -20.87 6.74
C GLU A 523 -31.63 -21.65 5.43
N ARG A 524 -31.22 -20.98 4.36
CA ARG A 524 -30.91 -21.64 3.08
C ARG A 524 -29.75 -22.64 3.19
N ALA A 525 -28.74 -22.33 3.98
CA ALA A 525 -27.61 -23.23 4.19
C ALA A 525 -28.03 -24.49 4.97
N LEU A 526 -28.91 -24.36 5.96
CA LEU A 526 -29.49 -25.47 6.71
C LEU A 526 -30.33 -26.39 5.80
N GLU A 527 -31.12 -25.78 4.91
CA GLU A 527 -31.85 -26.51 3.87
C GLU A 527 -30.92 -27.18 2.84
N ALA A 528 -29.70 -26.69 2.65
CA ALA A 528 -28.75 -27.32 1.74
C ALA A 528 -27.96 -28.48 2.37
N LEU A 529 -27.99 -28.64 3.70
CA LEU A 529 -27.29 -29.73 4.38
C LEU A 529 -27.88 -31.10 4.02
N SER A 530 -27.02 -32.12 3.94
CA SER A 530 -27.45 -33.52 3.90
C SER A 530 -28.29 -33.87 5.13
N ASP A 531 -29.21 -34.83 5.01
CA ASP A 531 -30.09 -35.22 6.12
C ASP A 531 -29.32 -35.66 7.39
N GLU A 532 -28.14 -36.27 7.24
CA GLU A 532 -27.24 -36.64 8.35
C GLU A 532 -26.78 -35.45 9.20
N LEU A 533 -26.65 -34.28 8.58
CA LEU A 533 -26.19 -33.05 9.22
C LEU A 533 -27.35 -32.21 9.79
N ARG A 534 -28.58 -32.42 9.30
CA ARG A 534 -29.77 -31.70 9.79
C ARG A 534 -30.23 -32.20 11.16
N ASP A 535 -30.02 -33.49 11.43
CA ASP A 535 -30.30 -34.10 12.74
C ASP A 535 -28.99 -34.48 13.45
N PRO A 536 -28.36 -33.54 14.18
CA PRO A 536 -27.16 -33.82 14.96
C PRO A 536 -27.39 -34.85 16.09
N GLY A 537 -28.65 -35.14 16.44
CA GLY A 537 -29.02 -36.19 17.40
C GLY A 537 -28.77 -37.59 16.82
N ALA A 538 -29.17 -37.82 15.57
CA ALA A 538 -28.99 -39.09 14.88
C ALA A 538 -27.51 -39.43 14.63
N THR A 539 -26.68 -38.44 14.32
CA THR A 539 -25.25 -38.63 14.06
C THR A 539 -24.43 -38.88 15.33
N ARG A 540 -24.79 -38.29 16.48
CA ARG A 540 -24.12 -38.58 17.76
C ARG A 540 -24.37 -40.02 18.25
N GLU A 541 -25.57 -40.55 18.03
CA GLU A 541 -25.87 -41.95 18.36
C GLU A 541 -25.14 -42.91 17.42
N SER A 542 -25.15 -42.65 16.11
CA SER A 542 -24.41 -43.44 15.11
C SER A 542 -22.89 -43.39 15.30
N ALA A 543 -22.32 -42.24 15.66
CA ALA A 543 -20.88 -42.11 15.94
C ALA A 543 -20.47 -42.83 17.23
N ASN A 544 -21.29 -42.77 18.28
CA ASN A 544 -21.07 -43.54 19.51
C ASN A 544 -21.20 -45.05 19.27
N GLU A 545 -22.11 -45.47 18.39
CA GLU A 545 -22.31 -46.87 18.04
C GLU A 545 -21.16 -47.39 17.17
N ASN A 546 -20.69 -46.61 16.19
CA ASN A 546 -19.51 -46.92 15.39
C ASN A 546 -18.20 -46.89 16.20
N GLY A 547 -18.09 -45.98 17.18
CA GLY A 547 -16.99 -45.96 18.16
C GLY A 547 -16.99 -47.21 19.03
N ARG A 548 -18.16 -47.62 19.55
CA ARG A 548 -18.34 -48.89 20.27
C ARG A 548 -18.00 -50.11 19.41
N VAL A 549 -18.36 -50.11 18.13
CA VAL A 549 -18.04 -51.21 17.19
C VAL A 549 -16.55 -51.23 16.84
N ALA A 550 -15.89 -50.08 16.69
CA ALA A 550 -14.45 -49.98 16.48
C ALA A 550 -13.67 -50.44 17.72
N ASP A 551 -14.10 -50.03 18.91
CA ASP A 551 -13.54 -50.48 20.19
C ASP A 551 -13.77 -51.99 20.40
N MET A 552 -14.93 -52.53 20.01
CA MET A 552 -15.17 -53.98 20.00
C MET A 552 -14.30 -54.73 18.98
N LYS A 553 -14.04 -54.17 17.79
CA LYS A 553 -13.12 -54.75 16.80
C LYS A 553 -11.66 -54.69 17.27
N GLN A 554 -11.26 -53.63 17.97
CA GLN A 554 -9.93 -53.53 18.60
C GLN A 554 -9.79 -54.48 19.79
N ALA A 555 -10.83 -54.63 20.61
CA ALA A 555 -10.90 -55.63 21.69
C ALA A 555 -10.81 -57.06 21.13
N GLY A 556 -11.56 -57.38 20.07
CA GLY A 556 -11.50 -58.68 19.39
C GLY A 556 -10.20 -58.94 18.60
N SER A 557 -9.42 -57.89 18.31
CA SER A 557 -8.06 -58.01 17.73
C SER A 557 -7.00 -58.21 18.81
N ARG A 558 -7.16 -57.57 19.98
CA ARG A 558 -6.34 -57.84 21.18
C ARG A 558 -6.56 -59.25 21.71
N GLU A 559 -7.79 -59.75 21.69
CA GLU A 559 -8.12 -61.12 22.10
C GLU A 559 -7.59 -62.18 21.13
N ARG A 560 -7.54 -61.88 19.81
CA ARG A 560 -6.87 -62.75 18.82
C ARG A 560 -5.35 -62.73 18.95
N ARG A 561 -4.74 -61.60 19.31
CA ARG A 561 -3.30 -61.49 19.58
C ARG A 561 -2.90 -62.28 20.83
N TRP A 562 -3.68 -62.17 21.90
CA TRP A 562 -3.50 -62.96 23.13
C TRP A 562 -3.61 -64.46 22.86
N ASN A 563 -4.59 -64.89 22.05
CA ASN A 563 -4.76 -66.30 21.70
C ASN A 563 -3.69 -66.83 20.72
N SER A 564 -3.03 -65.97 19.94
CA SER A 564 -1.89 -66.36 19.10
C SER A 564 -0.58 -66.50 19.90
N GLU A 565 -0.36 -65.69 20.93
CA GLU A 565 0.83 -65.79 21.79
C GLU A 565 0.80 -67.02 22.72
N VAL A 566 -0.39 -67.50 23.10
CA VAL A 566 -0.55 -68.74 23.89
C VAL A 566 -0.28 -70.02 23.06
N ARG A 567 -0.28 -69.96 21.73
CA ARG A 567 0.03 -71.12 20.85
C ARG A 567 1.47 -71.21 20.36
N VAL A 568 2.34 -70.23 20.67
CA VAL A 568 3.73 -70.19 20.17
C VAL A 568 4.75 -70.77 21.16
N LEU A 569 4.32 -71.32 22.31
CA LEU A 569 5.20 -71.98 23.29
C LEU A 569 5.21 -73.52 23.20
N GLN A 570 4.94 -74.12 22.03
CA GLN A 570 5.25 -75.53 21.76
C GLN A 570 5.64 -75.71 20.29
N GLY A 571 6.89 -76.12 20.04
CA GLY A 571 7.35 -76.68 18.76
C GLY A 571 8.54 -75.94 18.16
N GLY A 572 9.73 -76.53 18.31
CA GLY A 572 11.01 -75.99 17.85
C GLY A 572 11.38 -76.32 16.40
N ASP A 573 12.43 -75.61 15.98
CA ASP A 573 13.49 -75.88 14.98
C ASP A 573 13.13 -76.49 13.61
N PHE A 574 13.56 -75.82 12.53
CA PHE A 574 14.61 -76.32 11.61
C PHE A 574 14.99 -75.28 10.53
N TYR A 575 16.23 -75.42 10.06
CA TYR A 575 17.03 -74.57 9.17
C TYR A 575 16.65 -74.54 7.67
N ASN A 576 17.14 -73.49 7.00
CA ASN A 576 17.89 -73.46 5.71
C ASN A 576 17.26 -73.03 4.36
N LEU A 577 17.91 -71.98 3.82
CA LEU A 577 18.51 -71.77 2.48
C LEU A 577 17.68 -71.76 1.17
N ALA A 578 17.87 -70.65 0.43
CA ALA A 578 18.07 -70.46 -1.03
C ALA A 578 17.04 -71.08 -2.01
N THR A 579 16.61 -70.44 -3.11
CA THR A 579 17.43 -69.90 -4.21
C THR A 579 16.50 -69.22 -5.24
N MET A 580 17.08 -68.28 -6.01
CA MET A 580 16.66 -67.71 -7.30
C MET A 580 15.68 -68.51 -8.19
N LYS A 581 14.79 -67.80 -8.91
CA LYS A 581 14.79 -67.83 -10.39
C LYS A 581 13.97 -66.70 -11.04
N THR A 582 14.38 -66.45 -12.26
CA THR A 582 14.20 -65.32 -13.17
C THR A 582 13.18 -65.62 -14.29
N VAL A 583 12.73 -64.53 -14.94
CA VAL A 583 12.32 -64.40 -16.38
C VAL A 583 10.90 -64.84 -16.81
N GLN A 584 10.14 -63.88 -17.37
CA GLN A 584 9.57 -63.85 -18.75
C GLN A 584 8.69 -62.58 -18.87
N GLN A 585 9.11 -61.51 -19.57
CA GLN A 585 8.91 -61.24 -21.01
C GLN A 585 7.54 -61.65 -21.59
N GLY A 586 6.83 -60.66 -22.13
CA GLY A 586 5.65 -60.82 -22.96
C GLY A 586 5.28 -59.49 -23.64
N GLU A 587 5.87 -59.23 -24.80
CA GLU A 587 5.42 -58.22 -25.76
C GLU A 587 4.19 -58.73 -26.55
N THR A 588 3.28 -57.82 -26.93
CA THR A 588 2.93 -57.45 -28.33
C THR A 588 1.44 -57.15 -28.58
N ARG A 589 1.25 -56.14 -29.45
CA ARG A 589 0.11 -55.81 -30.34
C ARG A 589 -1.15 -55.22 -29.68
N GLY A 590 -1.75 -54.11 -30.13
CA GLY A 590 -1.59 -53.30 -31.34
C GLY A 590 -2.91 -53.20 -32.10
N SER A 591 -3.51 -52.00 -32.22
CA SER A 591 -4.51 -51.70 -33.26
C SER A 591 -4.79 -50.20 -33.42
N ARG A 592 -4.69 -49.75 -34.68
CA ARG A 592 -4.99 -48.43 -35.25
C ARG A 592 -6.49 -48.23 -35.55
N GLY A 593 -6.92 -46.97 -35.67
CA GLY A 593 -8.07 -46.52 -36.49
C GLY A 593 -8.63 -45.19 -35.99
N ARG A 594 -8.25 -44.01 -36.52
CA ARG A 594 -8.68 -43.27 -37.75
C ARG A 594 -9.34 -41.93 -37.32
N PRO A 595 -9.13 -40.81 -38.06
CA PRO A 595 -9.65 -39.49 -37.69
C PRO A 595 -10.96 -39.16 -38.44
N GLY A 596 -11.80 -38.33 -37.82
CA GLY A 596 -13.02 -37.78 -38.41
C GLY A 596 -12.91 -36.28 -38.64
N GLU A 597 -12.93 -35.89 -39.91
CA GLU A 597 -13.10 -34.52 -40.41
C GLU A 597 -14.51 -34.00 -40.08
N ARG A 598 -14.62 -32.72 -39.67
CA ARG A 598 -15.81 -31.90 -39.93
C ARG A 598 -15.41 -30.49 -40.32
N LYS A 599 -15.83 -30.12 -41.54
CA LYS A 599 -15.93 -28.76 -42.08
C LYS A 599 -17.02 -27.98 -41.34
N GLY A 600 -16.79 -26.69 -41.16
CA GLY A 600 -17.79 -25.72 -40.71
C GLY A 600 -17.29 -24.30 -41.02
N ASP A 601 -17.75 -23.78 -42.15
CA ASP A 601 -17.53 -22.42 -42.61
C ASP A 601 -18.20 -21.39 -41.69
N SER A 602 -17.48 -20.31 -41.37
CA SER A 602 -18.06 -18.98 -41.17
C SER A 602 -16.93 -17.95 -41.27
N GLY A 603 -16.89 -17.23 -42.40
CA GLY A 603 -15.99 -16.10 -42.59
C GLY A 603 -16.47 -14.85 -41.88
N PHE A 604 -15.55 -13.95 -41.55
CA PHE A 604 -15.71 -12.49 -41.68
C PHE A 604 -14.35 -11.80 -41.41
N GLY A 605 -13.87 -11.05 -42.43
CA GLY A 605 -13.11 -9.80 -42.28
C GLY A 605 -11.63 -9.84 -41.89
N SER A 606 -10.72 -10.16 -42.82
CA SER A 606 -9.29 -9.79 -42.70
C SER A 606 -9.04 -8.38 -43.26
N TYR A 607 -8.60 -7.46 -42.43
CA TYR A 607 -7.96 -6.20 -42.86
C TYR A 607 -6.53 -6.52 -43.31
N GLN A 608 -6.21 -6.26 -44.57
CA GLN A 608 -4.85 -6.26 -45.09
C GLN A 608 -4.21 -4.90 -44.78
N PHE A 609 -3.13 -4.89 -44.00
CA PHE A 609 -2.16 -3.79 -44.01
C PHE A 609 -1.09 -4.13 -45.04
N THR A 610 -0.89 -3.20 -45.98
CA THR A 610 0.22 -3.18 -46.92
C THR A 610 1.51 -2.85 -46.17
N GLU A 611 2.50 -3.75 -46.23
CA GLU A 611 3.89 -3.45 -45.89
C GLU A 611 4.44 -2.47 -46.94
N GLU A 612 4.80 -1.27 -46.49
CA GLU A 612 5.56 -0.30 -47.26
C GLU A 612 6.99 -0.32 -46.70
N GLU A 613 7.91 -0.88 -47.49
CA GLU A 613 9.35 -0.92 -47.21
C GLU A 613 9.95 0.50 -47.30
N LEU A 614 10.70 0.90 -46.27
CA LEU A 614 11.63 2.03 -46.33
C LEU A 614 12.97 1.66 -45.68
N PRO A 615 14.09 2.28 -46.11
CA PRO A 615 15.35 1.58 -46.28
C PRO A 615 16.27 1.66 -45.06
N ALA A 616 17.10 0.62 -44.94
CA ALA A 616 18.19 0.51 -43.99
C ALA A 616 19.22 1.64 -44.19
N GLY A 617 19.38 2.46 -43.15
CA GLY A 617 20.49 3.41 -43.00
C GLY A 617 21.50 2.87 -41.99
N ASP A 618 22.68 2.51 -42.50
CA ASP A 618 23.86 2.18 -41.70
C ASP A 618 24.26 3.35 -40.79
N ILE A 619 24.25 3.13 -39.47
CA ILE A 619 24.94 4.00 -38.52
C ILE A 619 25.92 3.14 -37.72
N ARG A 620 27.21 3.33 -38.04
CA ARG A 620 28.35 2.86 -37.25
C ARG A 620 28.28 3.44 -35.84
N LEU A 621 28.14 2.58 -34.84
CA LEU A 621 28.43 2.90 -33.44
C LEU A 621 29.92 2.66 -33.20
N GLU A 622 30.70 3.73 -33.15
CA GLU A 622 32.03 3.71 -32.55
C GLU A 622 31.90 3.72 -31.03
N SER A 623 32.45 2.69 -30.42
CA SER A 623 32.57 2.48 -28.99
C SER A 623 33.51 3.50 -28.34
N GLN A 624 32.98 4.35 -27.45
CA GLN A 624 33.74 5.03 -26.41
C GLN A 624 33.32 4.50 -25.03
N GLU A 625 33.79 3.30 -24.70
CA GLU A 625 33.94 2.86 -23.31
C GLU A 625 35.40 3.05 -22.93
N GLN A 626 35.68 4.09 -22.12
CA GLN A 626 36.80 4.19 -21.17
C GLN A 626 36.98 5.67 -20.81
N LEU A 627 36.39 6.13 -19.70
CA LEU A 627 36.96 7.21 -18.87
C LEU A 627 36.16 7.60 -17.62
N TRP A 628 35.51 6.67 -16.89
CA TRP A 628 34.93 7.02 -15.58
C TRP A 628 35.20 5.94 -14.54
N SER A 629 36.46 5.83 -14.13
CA SER A 629 36.79 5.28 -12.81
C SER A 629 37.77 6.22 -12.10
N GLU A 630 37.43 6.54 -10.85
CA GLU A 630 38.22 7.24 -9.82
C GLU A 630 38.03 8.77 -9.69
N ARG A 631 37.69 9.14 -8.43
CA ARG A 631 37.57 10.48 -7.82
C ARG A 631 36.20 11.15 -8.08
N THR A 632 35.39 11.54 -7.11
CA THR A 632 35.64 11.99 -5.73
C THR A 632 34.46 11.69 -4.80
N SER A 633 34.81 11.41 -3.56
CA SER A 633 34.00 11.45 -2.34
C SER A 633 33.09 12.71 -2.22
N SER A 634 31.97 12.52 -1.52
CA SER A 634 30.89 13.47 -1.14
C SER A 634 29.88 13.84 -2.22
N SER A 635 28.84 13.01 -2.36
CA SER A 635 27.65 13.23 -3.19
C SER A 635 26.57 14.03 -2.43
N PRO A 636 25.89 15.00 -3.08
CA PRO A 636 24.73 15.73 -2.53
C PRO A 636 23.53 14.84 -2.16
N ILE A 637 23.48 13.61 -2.68
CA ILE A 637 22.43 12.61 -2.42
C ILE A 637 22.41 12.18 -0.93
N ALA A 638 23.57 12.18 -0.28
CA ALA A 638 23.67 11.87 1.16
C ALA A 638 23.05 12.97 2.05
N THR A 639 22.84 14.18 1.54
CA THR A 639 22.25 15.31 2.27
C THR A 639 20.72 15.27 2.20
N CYS A 640 20.12 14.86 1.08
CA CYS A 640 18.69 14.56 0.97
C CYS A 640 18.30 13.33 1.81
N ALA A 641 19.06 12.24 1.74
CA ALA A 641 18.82 11.07 2.59
C ALA A 641 19.06 11.34 4.09
N ARG A 642 19.94 12.30 4.44
CA ARG A 642 20.09 12.81 5.82
C ARG A 642 18.96 13.74 6.23
N ALA A 643 18.37 14.50 5.31
CA ALA A 643 17.20 15.35 5.58
C ALA A 643 15.96 14.48 5.81
N GLU A 644 15.76 13.43 5.00
CA GLU A 644 14.71 12.43 5.23
C GLU A 644 14.90 11.71 6.57
N ARG A 645 16.10 11.18 6.86
CA ARG A 645 16.35 10.53 8.16
C ARG A 645 16.25 11.50 9.33
N LYS A 646 16.74 12.75 9.23
CA LYS A 646 16.65 13.73 10.33
C LYS A 646 15.24 14.28 10.51
N CYS A 647 14.45 14.45 9.46
CA CYS A 647 13.03 14.77 9.60
C CYS A 647 12.31 13.64 10.35
N TYR A 648 12.52 12.37 9.97
CA TYR A 648 11.93 11.22 10.67
C TYR A 648 12.48 11.00 12.10
N THR A 649 13.72 11.42 12.41
CA THR A 649 14.32 11.23 13.75
C THR A 649 14.02 12.39 14.71
N VAL A 650 13.96 13.64 14.22
CA VAL A 650 13.57 14.82 15.02
C VAL A 650 12.07 14.79 15.36
N GLU A 651 11.24 14.22 14.48
CA GLU A 651 9.82 13.91 14.75
C GLU A 651 9.66 12.95 15.94
N ARG A 652 10.62 12.04 16.13
CA ARG A 652 10.64 11.05 17.22
C ARG A 652 11.04 11.63 18.58
N GLU A 653 11.77 12.74 18.61
CA GLU A 653 12.20 13.43 19.83
C GLU A 653 11.30 14.65 20.19
N ALA A 654 10.54 15.20 19.23
CA ALA A 654 9.61 16.30 19.48
C ALA A 654 8.18 15.83 19.87
N GLN A 655 7.85 14.55 19.65
CA GLN A 655 6.58 13.92 20.06
C GLN A 655 6.69 13.05 21.33
N SER A 656 7.90 12.88 21.88
CA SER A 656 8.15 12.40 23.26
C SER A 656 8.23 13.59 24.21
#